data_AF-A0A9N9QCG0-F1
#
_entry.id   AF-A0A9N9QCG0-F1
#
_cell.length_a   1.000
_cell.length_b   1.000
_cell.length_c   1.000
_cell.angle_alpha   90.00
_cell.angle_beta   90.00
_cell.angle_gamma   90.00
#
_symmetry.space_group_name_H-M   'P 1'
#
loop_
_entity.id
_entity.type
_entity.pdbx_description
1 polymer ?
#
loop_
_entity_poly.entity_id
_entity_poly.type
_entity_poly.pdbx_seq_one_letter_code
_entity_poly.pdbx_strand_id
1 'polypeptide(L)'
;MAHHTFYRLMLAVIMVTGAYSHPKCNEIDRKKCWCFNAESIDIQCPIMEPQISLTVTKINHKISLQCLGNSSPYIDLEIIPEMDVSESKIFQMSYCYFNNSFMDVLDKFNIKELKTLAFESMALKDNDSNISVSKESFERLGSLESLTMTYSTLSFAEDFLANTPNLLSLTLSRNHILELDFSLKNLSKLKLLDLSGNQINNLPDGIFDDLSNLTVLYFYNNNLTELSRNSLSGLNNLRLLEVSQNKLKDIAEDTFADLHNLVNISLRDNNIRGVPGSLFVQNPLLENIRMDYNKDMILSDYIFSNLTMLRSVALNVNKLKEVPENAFKSCVRLQQINLKNNELATLPEYVFKDLKSLKNLDLSYNKLNSLPNGIFSTLHNLEEINLGKNLLKAVNENLFKYMNNLKKLDLSKNRISLIDLKAFSSLQNSLTSIDLSFNVWNNNYSVPPEYGSLSGTLSPLNDLITLKELNLGHNNLTDIPELYALTNLRKMDLSYNEITNLEVPQFALAISYNYFVDLSHNKIEKLGFRYAEDIATSNSGDAIHYNGERSTVLKIHSNPIVCDCSNYDLTRYNDNQMKNLKTLVEIDQNELYCANDKHRKVIDVHPNHIDCPVLNGCPEVCRCSYKPYYTAIIVDCSKSKLTTYPKFNFTLDQTFNQTYLLLGDNLLTRGPTENETNYSNITNLDLSGNLISAMDWVPSQIKELNLNNNLLTNLDSSFIRKLNSTRIERLHLQGNPWNCDCKTWDLQVYLMDNYKKADDIFCMNSNTELTKLTELCKVSPYLTIMLPIILGIFLCFAIAFAVFYRYQTEIKIYLYAKNLCLWFVTEEELDKDKTYDVFISYANQDEAFIAGHLLPELEHGPHPFKVCVHTRDFIPGEFITEQVVNSVKDSKRTLVVLSNHYVNSNWGKLEFRTAHAEALSEGRTRVIVVIYGDLDETKLDNEFESYIKTNTYVKWGDKYFWNKLRYALPHSKNGFYEKNKKHAKMMLKIDDKFNLIKDPPSPSNTSTPPITLDPSLLESKQIIIDVPAKKIVEGESPLLIKKVY
;
A
#
# COMPACT_ATOMS: atom_id res chain seq x y z
N MET A 1 -7.63 -44.18 44.53
CA MET A 1 -9.04 -44.38 44.94
C MET A 1 -10.04 -43.67 44.04
N ALA A 2 -9.99 -42.34 43.82
CA ALA A 2 -11.01 -41.59 43.07
C ALA A 2 -11.41 -42.19 41.69
N HIS A 3 -10.48 -42.78 40.94
CA HIS A 3 -10.78 -43.46 39.66
C HIS A 3 -11.80 -44.60 39.78
N HIS A 4 -11.80 -45.39 40.86
CA HIS A 4 -12.79 -46.46 41.05
C HIS A 4 -14.22 -45.91 41.20
N THR A 5 -14.37 -44.74 41.84
CA THR A 5 -15.68 -44.13 42.06
C THR A 5 -16.27 -43.63 40.74
N PHE A 6 -15.44 -43.03 39.87
CA PHE A 6 -15.88 -42.57 38.55
C PHE A 6 -16.26 -43.74 37.63
N TYR A 7 -15.47 -44.83 37.65
CA TYR A 7 -15.79 -46.05 36.87
C TYR A 7 -17.11 -46.70 37.32
N ARG A 8 -17.36 -46.77 38.63
CA ARG A 8 -18.65 -47.23 39.18
C ARG A 8 -19.82 -46.31 38.80
N LEU A 9 -19.60 -45.00 38.72
CA LEU A 9 -20.65 -44.06 38.32
C LEU A 9 -21.02 -44.22 36.83
N MET A 10 -20.03 -44.43 35.95
CA MET A 10 -20.30 -44.64 34.53
C MET A 10 -21.01 -45.99 34.28
N LEU A 11 -20.58 -47.06 34.95
CA LEU A 11 -21.29 -48.36 34.95
C LEU A 11 -22.75 -48.23 35.42
N ALA A 12 -23.03 -47.41 36.43
CA ALA A 12 -24.40 -47.19 36.92
C ALA A 12 -25.30 -46.44 35.90
N VAL A 13 -24.74 -45.53 35.09
CA VAL A 13 -25.49 -44.85 34.01
C VAL A 13 -25.86 -45.83 32.88
N ILE A 14 -24.94 -46.74 32.53
CA ILE A 14 -25.18 -47.77 31.49
C ILE A 14 -26.29 -48.75 31.91
N MET A 15 -26.48 -49.03 33.21
CA MET A 15 -27.58 -49.89 33.67
C MET A 15 -28.99 -49.32 33.46
N VAL A 16 -29.14 -48.01 33.24
CA VAL A 16 -30.46 -47.33 33.25
C VAL A 16 -30.95 -46.99 31.84
N THR A 17 -30.07 -46.96 30.83
CA THR A 17 -30.46 -46.77 29.43
C THR A 17 -30.31 -48.08 28.66
N GLY A 18 -31.41 -48.56 28.07
CA GLY A 18 -31.44 -49.86 27.38
C GLY A 18 -30.61 -49.88 26.09
N ALA A 19 -29.31 -50.17 26.21
CA ALA A 19 -28.41 -50.30 25.07
C ALA A 19 -28.56 -51.67 24.39
N TYR A 20 -28.93 -51.64 23.10
CA TYR A 20 -29.10 -52.76 22.16
C TYR A 20 -28.22 -54.00 22.44
N SER A 21 -28.73 -55.00 23.16
CA SER A 21 -28.00 -56.26 23.34
C SER A 21 -28.06 -57.12 22.07
N HIS A 22 -26.92 -57.34 21.41
CA HIS A 22 -26.81 -58.26 20.27
C HIS A 22 -27.26 -59.68 20.66
N PRO A 23 -27.90 -60.48 19.79
CA PRO A 23 -28.39 -61.81 20.14
C PRO A 23 -27.37 -62.72 20.84
N LYS A 24 -26.11 -62.75 20.35
CA LYS A 24 -25.04 -63.54 20.98
C LYS A 24 -24.66 -63.09 22.41
N CYS A 25 -24.95 -61.84 22.83
CA CYS A 25 -24.84 -61.42 24.25
C CYS A 25 -25.94 -62.03 25.16
N ASN A 26 -26.86 -62.83 24.62
CA ASN A 26 -27.85 -63.60 25.39
C ASN A 26 -27.45 -65.07 25.56
N GLU A 27 -26.48 -65.55 24.79
CA GLU A 27 -25.91 -66.90 24.88
C GLU A 27 -24.87 -66.99 26.03
N ILE A 28 -24.28 -65.86 26.41
CA ILE A 28 -23.23 -65.74 27.43
C ILE A 28 -23.82 -65.58 28.84
N ASP A 29 -23.25 -66.26 29.84
CA ASP A 29 -23.62 -66.07 31.25
C ASP A 29 -23.25 -64.65 31.75
N ARG A 30 -24.27 -63.80 31.83
CA ARG A 30 -24.20 -62.42 32.34
C ARG A 30 -23.85 -62.32 33.83
N LYS A 31 -23.65 -63.43 34.56
CA LYS A 31 -23.05 -63.44 35.90
C LYS A 31 -21.52 -63.64 35.88
N LYS A 32 -20.96 -64.16 34.78
CA LYS A 32 -19.51 -64.37 34.61
C LYS A 32 -18.84 -63.22 33.85
N CYS A 33 -19.44 -62.75 32.76
CA CYS A 33 -18.84 -61.78 31.84
C CYS A 33 -19.72 -60.55 31.60
N TRP A 34 -19.10 -59.40 31.36
CA TRP A 34 -19.76 -58.28 30.68
C TRP A 34 -19.77 -58.54 29.17
N CYS A 35 -20.89 -58.26 28.50
CA CYS A 35 -21.01 -58.25 27.05
C CYS A 35 -21.63 -56.91 26.64
N PHE A 36 -20.90 -56.13 25.86
CA PHE A 36 -21.32 -54.83 25.34
C PHE A 36 -21.30 -54.87 23.81
N ASN A 37 -22.23 -54.13 23.21
CA ASN A 37 -22.48 -54.17 21.77
C ASN A 37 -22.30 -52.77 21.17
N ALA A 38 -21.41 -52.67 20.20
CA ALA A 38 -21.12 -51.49 19.41
C ALA A 38 -21.18 -51.89 17.92
N GLU A 39 -20.15 -51.54 17.13
CA GLU A 39 -19.92 -52.14 15.81
C GLU A 39 -19.27 -53.55 15.92
N SER A 40 -18.65 -53.84 17.08
CA SER A 40 -18.24 -55.17 17.55
C SER A 40 -19.15 -55.70 18.65
N ILE A 41 -19.09 -57.03 18.87
CA ILE A 41 -19.48 -57.65 20.13
C ILE A 41 -18.21 -57.71 20.99
N ASP A 42 -18.19 -57.01 22.11
CA ASP A 42 -17.04 -56.92 22.99
C ASP A 42 -17.39 -57.48 24.37
N ILE A 43 -16.56 -58.43 24.84
CA ILE A 43 -16.84 -59.27 25.99
C ILE A 43 -15.64 -59.22 26.95
N GLN A 44 -15.89 -59.06 28.24
CA GLN A 44 -14.86 -59.01 29.28
C GLN A 44 -15.19 -59.97 30.43
N CYS A 45 -14.22 -60.81 30.78
CA CYS A 45 -14.38 -61.88 31.78
C CYS A 45 -13.16 -61.95 32.71
N PRO A 46 -13.33 -62.19 34.02
CA PRO A 46 -14.59 -62.11 34.76
C PRO A 46 -15.07 -60.66 34.95
N ILE A 47 -16.32 -60.47 35.41
CA ILE A 47 -16.94 -59.15 35.68
C ILE A 47 -16.15 -58.28 36.69
N MET A 48 -15.46 -58.91 37.64
CA MET A 48 -14.60 -58.21 38.60
C MET A 48 -13.14 -58.53 38.29
N GLU A 49 -12.38 -57.50 37.92
CA GLU A 49 -10.99 -57.60 37.45
C GLU A 49 -10.87 -58.50 36.20
N PRO A 50 -11.31 -58.02 35.02
CA PRO A 50 -11.23 -58.78 33.77
C PRO A 50 -9.80 -59.23 33.44
N GLN A 51 -9.66 -60.54 33.19
CA GLN A 51 -8.41 -61.20 32.80
C GLN A 51 -8.36 -61.47 31.29
N ILE A 52 -9.51 -61.49 30.62
CA ILE A 52 -9.60 -61.54 29.16
C ILE A 52 -10.58 -60.50 28.60
N SER A 53 -10.25 -59.98 27.42
CA SER A 53 -11.15 -59.26 26.52
C SER A 53 -11.30 -60.08 25.24
N LEU A 54 -12.52 -60.22 24.75
CA LEU A 54 -12.86 -60.96 23.53
C LEU A 54 -13.70 -60.06 22.62
N THR A 55 -13.16 -59.75 21.45
CA THR A 55 -13.77 -58.87 20.44
C THR A 55 -14.15 -59.70 19.21
N VAL A 56 -15.45 -59.75 18.89
CA VAL A 56 -15.96 -60.39 17.66
C VAL A 56 -16.44 -59.31 16.70
N THR A 57 -15.80 -59.22 15.54
CA THR A 57 -16.09 -58.20 14.51
C THR A 57 -16.82 -58.82 13.32
N LYS A 58 -18.09 -58.44 13.16
CA LYS A 58 -18.99 -58.99 12.14
C LYS A 58 -18.62 -58.62 10.71
N ILE A 59 -17.92 -57.50 10.53
CA ILE A 59 -17.47 -56.99 9.21
C ILE A 59 -16.39 -57.89 8.59
N ASN A 60 -15.49 -58.44 9.42
CA ASN A 60 -14.28 -59.13 8.97
C ASN A 60 -14.26 -60.64 9.29
N HIS A 61 -15.36 -61.20 9.83
CA HIS A 61 -15.40 -62.58 10.33
C HIS A 61 -14.22 -62.92 11.25
N LYS A 62 -13.85 -61.94 12.10
CA LYS A 62 -12.65 -61.97 12.95
C LYS A 62 -13.01 -61.98 14.43
N ILE A 63 -12.39 -62.91 15.15
CA ILE A 63 -12.34 -62.96 16.60
C ILE A 63 -10.96 -62.49 17.05
N SER A 64 -10.91 -61.68 18.11
CA SER A 64 -9.67 -61.26 18.77
C SER A 64 -9.79 -61.54 20.27
N LEU A 65 -9.02 -62.50 20.78
CA LEU A 65 -8.86 -62.76 22.21
C LEU A 65 -7.63 -62.01 22.71
N GLN A 66 -7.75 -61.29 23.82
CA GLN A 66 -6.67 -60.54 24.44
C GLN A 66 -6.62 -60.82 25.94
N CYS A 67 -5.45 -61.18 26.46
CA CYS A 67 -5.23 -61.33 27.90
C CYS A 67 -4.92 -59.96 28.55
N LEU A 68 -5.37 -59.78 29.80
CA LEU A 68 -5.37 -58.53 30.53
C LEU A 68 -4.71 -58.69 31.92
N GLY A 69 -3.86 -57.72 32.28
CA GLY A 69 -3.29 -57.61 33.63
C GLY A 69 -1.95 -58.33 33.85
N ASN A 70 -1.44 -58.23 35.07
CA ASN A 70 -0.14 -58.79 35.49
C ASN A 70 -0.26 -60.15 36.21
N SER A 71 -1.47 -60.69 36.34
CA SER A 71 -1.79 -61.84 37.20
C SER A 71 -2.18 -63.07 36.37
N SER A 72 -1.20 -63.93 36.10
CA SER A 72 -1.31 -65.14 35.27
C SER A 72 -1.70 -64.90 33.80
N PRO A 73 -0.73 -64.79 32.88
CA PRO A 73 -0.96 -64.81 31.43
C PRO A 73 -1.27 -66.21 30.84
N TYR A 74 -1.34 -67.26 31.67
CA TYR A 74 -1.96 -68.54 31.30
C TYR A 74 -3.48 -68.36 31.20
N ILE A 75 -4.08 -68.77 30.09
CA ILE A 75 -5.53 -68.69 29.89
C ILE A 75 -6.22 -69.79 30.71
N ASP A 76 -7.07 -69.39 31.65
CA ASP A 76 -8.02 -70.30 32.30
C ASP A 76 -9.23 -70.56 31.38
N LEU A 77 -9.42 -71.81 30.96
CA LEU A 77 -10.51 -72.25 30.08
C LEU A 77 -11.91 -72.16 30.74
N GLU A 78 -12.00 -72.04 32.08
CA GLU A 78 -13.28 -71.81 32.78
C GLU A 78 -13.78 -70.37 32.70
N ILE A 79 -12.88 -69.42 32.39
CA ILE A 79 -13.16 -67.98 32.25
C ILE A 79 -13.59 -67.64 30.81
N ILE A 80 -13.18 -68.44 29.81
CA ILE A 80 -13.64 -68.26 28.42
C ILE A 80 -15.14 -68.60 28.31
N PRO A 81 -15.98 -67.68 27.80
CA PRO A 81 -17.40 -67.96 27.56
C PRO A 81 -17.58 -68.83 26.31
N GLU A 82 -18.50 -69.79 26.39
CA GLU A 82 -18.94 -70.59 25.24
C GLU A 82 -19.90 -69.77 24.36
N MET A 83 -19.66 -69.77 23.05
CA MET A 83 -20.43 -68.98 22.07
C MET A 83 -20.23 -69.55 20.66
N ASP A 84 -21.30 -69.77 19.89
CA ASP A 84 -21.14 -70.22 18.50
C ASP A 84 -20.76 -69.05 17.59
N VAL A 85 -19.51 -69.02 17.14
CA VAL A 85 -18.98 -68.05 16.15
C VAL A 85 -18.25 -68.78 15.03
N SER A 86 -18.73 -69.98 14.70
CA SER A 86 -18.20 -70.88 13.66
C SER A 86 -18.16 -70.29 12.24
N GLU A 87 -18.85 -69.16 11.99
CA GLU A 87 -18.70 -68.38 10.75
C GLU A 87 -17.38 -67.60 10.64
N SER A 88 -16.57 -67.56 11.70
CA SER A 88 -15.33 -66.80 11.77
C SER A 88 -14.17 -67.53 11.09
N LYS A 89 -13.40 -66.81 10.26
CA LYS A 89 -12.24 -67.37 9.53
C LYS A 89 -10.91 -66.71 9.90
N ILE A 90 -10.93 -65.68 10.74
CA ILE A 90 -9.73 -65.03 11.29
C ILE A 90 -9.79 -65.14 12.81
N PHE A 91 -8.74 -65.69 13.42
CA PHE A 91 -8.55 -65.70 14.86
C PHE A 91 -7.25 -64.97 15.22
N GLN A 92 -7.33 -64.01 16.12
CA GLN A 92 -6.17 -63.37 16.73
C GLN A 92 -6.15 -63.62 18.23
N MET A 93 -4.99 -63.94 18.79
CA MET A 93 -4.75 -64.10 20.22
C MET A 93 -3.58 -63.23 20.65
N SER A 94 -3.80 -62.30 21.59
CA SER A 94 -2.86 -61.22 21.92
C SER A 94 -2.54 -61.18 23.42
N TYR A 95 -1.26 -61.05 23.76
CA TYR A 95 -0.69 -60.99 25.13
C TYR A 95 -0.99 -62.19 26.03
N CYS A 96 -1.55 -63.27 25.48
CA CYS A 96 -1.72 -64.55 26.15
C CYS A 96 -0.50 -65.46 25.93
N TYR A 97 -0.39 -66.54 26.72
CA TYR A 97 0.52 -67.64 26.41
C TYR A 97 -0.11 -68.62 25.41
N PHE A 98 0.69 -69.14 24.48
CA PHE A 98 0.33 -70.27 23.63
C PHE A 98 0.62 -71.58 24.39
N ASN A 99 -0.23 -72.59 24.25
CA ASN A 99 -0.01 -73.92 24.81
C ASN A 99 -0.78 -74.98 24.01
N ASN A 100 -0.64 -76.25 24.38
CA ASN A 100 -1.28 -77.38 23.68
C ASN A 100 -2.82 -77.35 23.75
N SER A 101 -3.39 -76.60 24.70
CA SER A 101 -4.84 -76.37 24.83
C SER A 101 -5.38 -75.24 23.94
N PHE A 102 -4.59 -74.71 23.00
CA PHE A 102 -5.09 -73.78 21.98
C PHE A 102 -6.26 -74.36 21.16
N MET A 103 -6.30 -75.69 20.95
CA MET A 103 -7.43 -76.36 20.32
C MET A 103 -8.72 -76.26 21.16
N ASP A 104 -8.62 -76.36 22.50
CA ASP A 104 -9.75 -76.22 23.42
C ASP A 104 -10.33 -74.79 23.38
N VAL A 105 -9.47 -73.78 23.19
CA VAL A 105 -9.87 -72.38 22.99
C VAL A 105 -10.69 -72.21 21.72
N LEU A 106 -10.37 -72.92 20.64
CA LEU A 106 -11.17 -72.88 19.39
C LEU A 106 -12.50 -73.62 19.52
N ASP A 107 -12.54 -74.73 20.29
CA ASP A 107 -13.79 -75.47 20.55
C ASP A 107 -14.79 -74.68 21.40
N LYS A 108 -14.34 -73.86 22.36
CA LYS A 108 -15.18 -72.88 23.09
C LYS A 108 -15.95 -71.94 22.14
N PHE A 109 -15.45 -71.76 20.93
CA PHE A 109 -16.02 -70.90 19.90
C PHE A 109 -16.66 -71.65 18.71
N ASN A 110 -16.73 -72.99 18.77
CA ASN A 110 -17.19 -73.89 17.70
C ASN A 110 -16.39 -73.74 16.37
N ILE A 111 -15.15 -73.23 16.43
CA ILE A 111 -14.34 -72.94 15.25
C ILE A 111 -13.67 -74.23 14.74
N LYS A 112 -14.12 -74.72 13.58
CA LYS A 112 -13.63 -75.97 12.97
C LYS A 112 -12.64 -75.75 11.81
N GLU A 113 -12.49 -74.52 11.35
CA GLU A 113 -11.59 -74.12 10.25
C GLU A 113 -11.21 -72.64 10.40
N LEU A 114 -9.94 -72.30 10.13
CA LEU A 114 -9.47 -70.92 10.02
C LEU A 114 -8.75 -70.71 8.68
N LYS A 115 -8.81 -69.48 8.17
CA LYS A 115 -7.98 -68.98 7.07
C LYS A 115 -6.81 -68.15 7.54
N THR A 116 -6.95 -67.47 8.68
CA THR A 116 -5.85 -66.71 9.29
C THR A 116 -5.83 -66.94 10.79
N LEU A 117 -4.63 -67.24 11.31
CA LEU A 117 -4.34 -67.36 12.72
C LEU A 117 -3.17 -66.43 13.07
N ALA A 118 -3.39 -65.51 13.98
CA ALA A 118 -2.37 -64.59 14.49
C ALA A 118 -2.20 -64.76 16.00
N PHE A 119 -0.97 -64.97 16.44
CA PHE A 119 -0.57 -65.01 17.84
C PHE A 119 0.51 -63.95 18.08
N GLU A 120 0.27 -63.06 19.04
CA GLU A 120 1.18 -61.99 19.44
C GLU A 120 1.30 -62.05 20.96
N SER A 121 2.47 -62.39 21.50
CA SER A 121 2.65 -62.47 22.96
C SER A 121 3.36 -61.23 23.52
N MET A 122 3.56 -61.19 24.84
CA MET A 122 4.57 -60.32 25.44
C MET A 122 5.76 -61.18 25.85
N ALA A 123 6.97 -60.63 25.73
CA ALA A 123 8.20 -61.34 26.11
C ALA A 123 8.12 -61.87 27.55
N LEU A 124 8.41 -63.17 27.73
CA LEU A 124 8.38 -63.81 29.04
C LEU A 124 9.48 -63.25 29.94
N LYS A 125 9.26 -63.31 31.26
CA LYS A 125 10.31 -63.05 32.26
C LYS A 125 11.19 -64.28 32.47
N ASP A 126 12.05 -64.57 31.49
CA ASP A 126 13.26 -65.42 31.51
C ASP A 126 13.23 -66.87 32.07
N ASN A 127 12.25 -67.29 32.88
CA ASN A 127 12.29 -68.54 33.66
C ASN A 127 11.17 -69.55 33.37
N ASP A 128 10.02 -69.13 32.82
CA ASP A 128 8.87 -70.04 32.58
C ASP A 128 9.01 -70.83 31.27
N SER A 129 9.90 -71.83 31.32
CA SER A 129 9.91 -73.11 30.58
C SER A 129 9.41 -73.14 29.12
N ASN A 130 10.35 -73.42 28.20
CA ASN A 130 10.18 -73.91 26.83
C ASN A 130 8.80 -74.53 26.49
N ILE A 131 7.87 -73.72 25.99
CA ILE A 131 6.70 -74.24 25.28
C ILE A 131 7.12 -74.47 23.82
N SER A 132 7.04 -75.72 23.38
CA SER A 132 7.34 -76.11 21.99
C SER A 132 6.05 -76.26 21.20
N VAL A 133 5.98 -75.56 20.07
CA VAL A 133 4.90 -75.72 19.08
C VAL A 133 5.22 -76.94 18.22
N SER A 134 4.23 -77.80 17.97
CA SER A 134 4.35 -79.02 17.15
C SER A 134 3.14 -79.17 16.22
N LYS A 135 3.13 -80.18 15.32
CA LYS A 135 2.04 -80.35 14.34
C LYS A 135 0.66 -80.52 15.00
N GLU A 136 0.61 -81.09 16.21
CA GLU A 136 -0.61 -81.27 17.00
C GLU A 136 -1.27 -79.92 17.35
N SER A 137 -0.48 -78.86 17.53
CA SER A 137 -0.96 -77.50 17.74
C SER A 137 -1.82 -76.95 16.57
N PHE A 138 -1.80 -77.61 15.40
CA PHE A 138 -2.55 -77.25 14.20
C PHE A 138 -3.34 -78.42 13.58
N GLU A 139 -3.59 -79.51 14.30
CA GLU A 139 -4.16 -80.77 13.76
C GLU A 139 -5.43 -80.59 12.91
N ARG A 140 -6.31 -79.64 13.29
CA ARG A 140 -7.58 -79.35 12.58
C ARG A 140 -7.50 -78.15 11.62
N LEU A 141 -6.33 -77.55 11.42
CA LEU A 141 -6.16 -76.27 10.71
C LEU A 141 -5.56 -76.42 9.30
N GLY A 142 -5.76 -77.57 8.64
CA GLY A 142 -5.28 -77.84 7.28
C GLY A 142 -5.79 -76.88 6.20
N SER A 143 -6.83 -76.08 6.46
CA SER A 143 -7.37 -75.06 5.55
C SER A 143 -6.72 -73.67 5.68
N LEU A 144 -5.77 -73.50 6.62
CA LEU A 144 -5.09 -72.24 6.95
C LEU A 144 -4.24 -71.69 5.79
N GLU A 145 -4.35 -70.38 5.54
CA GLU A 145 -3.65 -69.66 4.47
C GLU A 145 -2.65 -68.61 5.01
N SER A 146 -2.82 -68.17 6.26
CA SER A 146 -1.88 -67.26 6.92
C SER A 146 -1.68 -67.63 8.39
N LEU A 147 -0.41 -67.80 8.79
CA LEU A 147 0.01 -68.02 10.17
C LEU A 147 0.97 -66.90 10.59
N THR A 148 0.68 -66.26 11.72
CA THR A 148 1.55 -65.28 12.37
C THR A 148 1.77 -65.70 13.82
N MET A 149 3.02 -65.78 14.27
CA MET A 149 3.41 -66.03 15.66
C MET A 149 4.57 -65.09 15.99
N THR A 150 4.35 -64.09 16.83
CA THR A 150 5.30 -62.97 17.04
C THR A 150 5.43 -62.56 18.51
N TYR A 151 6.55 -61.93 18.86
CA TYR A 151 6.93 -61.52 20.23
C TYR A 151 6.88 -62.68 21.25
N SER A 152 7.19 -63.89 20.81
CA SER A 152 7.07 -65.11 21.60
C SER A 152 8.42 -65.79 21.84
N THR A 153 8.59 -66.40 23.02
CA THR A 153 9.75 -67.22 23.38
C THR A 153 9.52 -68.70 23.03
N LEU A 154 8.68 -68.96 22.02
CA LEU A 154 8.31 -70.32 21.63
C LEU A 154 9.47 -71.01 20.92
N SER A 155 9.63 -72.30 21.21
CA SER A 155 10.42 -73.20 20.38
C SER A 155 9.51 -73.84 19.33
N PHE A 156 10.05 -74.16 18.16
CA PHE A 156 9.31 -74.76 17.05
C PHE A 156 9.91 -76.14 16.78
N ALA A 157 9.10 -77.20 16.89
CA ALA A 157 9.53 -78.55 16.58
C ALA A 157 9.66 -78.75 15.06
N GLU A 158 10.49 -79.70 14.62
CA GLU A 158 10.82 -79.91 13.19
C GLU A 158 9.58 -79.99 12.29
N ASP A 159 8.52 -80.64 12.78
CA ASP A 159 7.30 -80.96 12.03
C ASP A 159 6.15 -79.95 12.18
N PHE A 160 6.33 -78.82 12.88
CA PHE A 160 5.19 -78.02 13.37
C PHE A 160 4.23 -77.50 12.28
N LEU A 161 4.72 -77.35 11.04
CA LEU A 161 3.94 -76.89 9.89
C LEU A 161 3.30 -78.02 9.05
N ALA A 162 3.55 -79.30 9.39
CA ALA A 162 3.11 -80.46 8.60
C ALA A 162 1.59 -80.52 8.40
N ASN A 163 0.80 -80.02 9.35
CA ASN A 163 -0.66 -79.95 9.28
C ASN A 163 -1.19 -78.67 8.60
N THR A 164 -0.33 -77.81 8.03
CA THR A 164 -0.70 -76.53 7.41
C THR A 164 -0.26 -76.37 5.93
N PRO A 165 -0.50 -77.36 5.03
CA PRO A 165 0.02 -77.35 3.65
C PRO A 165 -0.60 -76.32 2.70
N ASN A 166 -1.52 -75.47 3.19
CA ASN A 166 -2.20 -74.44 2.40
C ASN A 166 -1.68 -73.01 2.64
N LEU A 167 -0.65 -72.83 3.48
CA LEU A 167 -0.10 -71.51 3.80
C LEU A 167 0.37 -70.75 2.56
N LEU A 168 -0.09 -69.50 2.48
CA LEU A 168 0.33 -68.45 1.53
C LEU A 168 1.23 -67.42 2.23
N SER A 169 1.11 -67.26 3.54
CA SER A 169 1.90 -66.34 4.37
C SER A 169 2.31 -67.00 5.68
N LEU A 170 3.59 -66.89 6.05
CA LEU A 170 4.14 -67.35 7.33
C LEU A 170 4.98 -66.23 7.94
N THR A 171 4.64 -65.83 9.16
CA THR A 171 5.31 -64.76 9.89
C THR A 171 5.71 -65.28 11.28
N LEU A 172 7.01 -65.48 11.48
CA LEU A 172 7.61 -65.87 12.76
C LEU A 172 8.56 -64.78 13.25
N SER A 173 8.22 -63.51 13.00
CA SER A 173 9.08 -62.37 13.33
C SER A 173 9.08 -62.02 14.81
N ARG A 174 10.20 -61.43 15.29
CA ARG A 174 10.39 -60.98 16.68
C ARG A 174 10.30 -62.08 17.75
N ASN A 175 10.68 -63.31 17.40
CA ASN A 175 10.85 -64.40 18.36
C ASN A 175 12.35 -64.57 18.70
N HIS A 176 12.72 -65.67 19.36
CA HIS A 176 14.10 -65.98 19.75
C HIS A 176 14.73 -67.08 18.87
N ILE A 177 14.37 -67.15 17.59
CA ILE A 177 14.90 -68.17 16.66
C ILE A 177 16.39 -67.90 16.40
N LEU A 178 17.25 -68.88 16.70
CA LEU A 178 18.71 -68.83 16.50
C LEU A 178 19.16 -69.52 15.21
N GLU A 179 18.51 -70.64 14.87
CA GLU A 179 18.77 -71.51 13.72
C GLU A 179 17.41 -72.02 13.17
N LEU A 180 17.36 -72.44 11.91
CA LEU A 180 16.12 -72.81 11.20
C LEU A 180 15.86 -74.33 11.25
N ASP A 181 15.75 -74.87 12.45
CA ASP A 181 15.64 -76.31 12.73
C ASP A 181 14.26 -76.93 12.41
N PHE A 182 13.47 -76.26 11.55
CA PHE A 182 12.10 -76.65 11.21
C PHE A 182 11.87 -76.79 9.71
N SER A 183 11.06 -77.78 9.35
CA SER A 183 10.83 -78.16 7.97
C SER A 183 9.85 -77.21 7.27
N LEU A 184 10.36 -76.46 6.29
CA LEU A 184 9.55 -75.68 5.34
C LEU A 184 9.07 -76.52 4.14
N LYS A 185 9.31 -77.84 4.15
CA LYS A 185 8.98 -78.75 3.04
C LYS A 185 7.47 -78.85 2.80
N ASN A 186 7.10 -79.12 1.55
CA ASN A 186 5.73 -79.15 1.04
C ASN A 186 4.96 -77.80 1.08
N LEU A 187 5.49 -76.71 1.66
CA LEU A 187 4.86 -75.38 1.69
C LEU A 187 4.94 -74.64 0.34
N SER A 188 4.79 -75.38 -0.76
CA SER A 188 4.92 -74.92 -2.15
C SER A 188 3.95 -73.83 -2.58
N LYS A 189 2.94 -73.49 -1.76
CA LYS A 189 2.00 -72.38 -1.97
C LYS A 189 2.42 -71.06 -1.31
N LEU A 190 3.46 -71.08 -0.47
CA LEU A 190 3.92 -69.93 0.31
C LEU A 190 4.40 -68.81 -0.61
N LYS A 191 3.95 -67.58 -0.36
CA LYS A 191 4.26 -66.36 -1.13
C LYS A 191 4.99 -65.30 -0.32
N LEU A 192 4.79 -65.29 1.00
CA LEU A 192 5.46 -64.43 1.96
C LEU A 192 6.01 -65.26 3.12
N LEU A 193 7.29 -65.05 3.45
CA LEU A 193 7.95 -65.56 4.63
C LEU A 193 8.61 -64.40 5.37
N ASP A 194 8.26 -64.20 6.64
CA ASP A 194 8.84 -63.19 7.51
C ASP A 194 9.49 -63.83 8.74
N LEU A 195 10.81 -63.73 8.81
CA LEU A 195 11.69 -64.21 9.87
C LEU A 195 12.47 -63.05 10.51
N SER A 196 12.02 -61.81 10.31
CA SER A 196 12.68 -60.60 10.81
C SER A 196 12.68 -60.48 12.34
N GLY A 197 13.64 -59.76 12.90
CA GLY A 197 13.70 -59.48 14.34
C GLY A 197 14.04 -60.68 15.23
N ASN A 198 14.53 -61.78 14.66
CA ASN A 198 15.00 -62.96 15.38
C ASN A 198 16.51 -62.85 15.69
N GLN A 199 17.15 -63.97 16.01
CA GLN A 199 18.57 -64.05 16.35
C GLN A 199 19.35 -64.93 15.35
N ILE A 200 18.80 -65.13 14.14
CA ILE A 200 19.27 -66.10 13.14
C ILE A 200 20.70 -65.76 12.70
N ASN A 201 21.63 -66.69 12.90
CA ASN A 201 23.07 -66.46 12.66
C ASN A 201 23.53 -66.87 11.25
N ASN A 202 22.95 -67.94 10.69
CA ASN A 202 23.24 -68.50 9.37
C ASN A 202 21.94 -69.07 8.76
N LEU A 203 21.94 -69.40 7.46
CA LEU A 203 20.86 -70.11 6.77
C LEU A 203 21.38 -71.46 6.24
N PRO A 204 20.69 -72.60 6.46
CA PRO A 204 21.10 -73.88 5.89
C PRO A 204 20.94 -73.92 4.35
N ASP A 205 21.87 -74.58 3.65
CA ASP A 205 21.74 -74.86 2.21
C ASP A 205 20.45 -75.64 1.91
N GLY A 206 19.71 -75.26 0.85
CA GLY A 206 18.50 -75.96 0.40
C GLY A 206 17.23 -75.76 1.25
N ILE A 207 17.27 -74.95 2.32
CA ILE A 207 16.14 -74.73 3.24
C ILE A 207 14.86 -74.16 2.56
N PHE A 208 14.99 -73.58 1.36
CA PHE A 208 13.88 -73.01 0.58
C PHE A 208 13.58 -73.75 -0.74
N ASP A 209 14.16 -74.94 -0.98
CA ASP A 209 14.04 -75.64 -2.28
C ASP A 209 12.58 -75.90 -2.74
N ASP A 210 11.68 -76.24 -1.81
CA ASP A 210 10.25 -76.44 -2.07
C ASP A 210 9.45 -75.14 -2.26
N LEU A 211 10.01 -73.97 -1.92
CA LEU A 211 9.30 -72.68 -1.84
C LEU A 211 9.29 -71.93 -3.18
N SER A 212 9.11 -72.65 -4.29
CA SER A 212 9.23 -72.11 -5.65
C SER A 212 8.27 -70.96 -5.98
N ASN A 213 7.18 -70.79 -5.21
CA ASN A 213 6.20 -69.70 -5.36
C ASN A 213 6.45 -68.51 -4.41
N LEU A 214 7.53 -68.51 -3.61
CA LEU A 214 7.83 -67.42 -2.69
C LEU A 214 8.16 -66.14 -3.45
N THR A 215 7.50 -65.04 -3.08
CA THR A 215 7.65 -63.72 -3.74
C THR A 215 8.26 -62.65 -2.84
N VAL A 216 8.16 -62.82 -1.52
CA VAL A 216 8.59 -61.85 -0.50
C VAL A 216 9.27 -62.59 0.66
N LEU A 217 10.48 -62.18 1.00
CA LEU A 217 11.30 -62.79 2.06
C LEU A 217 11.94 -61.72 2.95
N TYR A 218 11.57 -61.71 4.23
CA TYR A 218 12.08 -60.77 5.23
C TYR A 218 12.98 -61.47 6.25
N PHE A 219 14.21 -60.97 6.36
CA PHE A 219 15.24 -61.37 7.33
C PHE A 219 15.81 -60.18 8.12
N TYR A 220 15.25 -58.98 7.97
CA TYR A 220 15.85 -57.79 8.59
C TYR A 220 15.93 -57.90 10.12
N ASN A 221 16.92 -57.24 10.73
CA ASN A 221 17.19 -57.29 12.17
C ASN A 221 17.40 -58.74 12.68
N ASN A 222 18.48 -59.37 12.19
CA ASN A 222 18.95 -60.70 12.58
C ASN A 222 20.48 -60.67 12.78
N ASN A 223 21.11 -61.83 12.96
CA ASN A 223 22.55 -61.95 13.19
C ASN A 223 23.36 -62.42 11.96
N LEU A 224 22.75 -62.54 10.77
CA LEU A 224 23.33 -63.20 9.59
C LEU A 224 24.71 -62.65 9.25
N THR A 225 25.72 -63.53 9.19
CA THR A 225 27.12 -63.13 8.94
C THR A 225 27.58 -63.33 7.49
N GLU A 226 26.92 -64.22 6.76
CA GLU A 226 27.16 -64.53 5.35
C GLU A 226 25.82 -64.89 4.65
N LEU A 227 25.82 -64.85 3.31
CA LEU A 227 24.76 -65.39 2.45
C LEU A 227 25.45 -66.12 1.28
N SER A 228 25.04 -67.36 1.03
CA SER A 228 25.52 -68.17 -0.10
C SER A 228 24.41 -68.32 -1.15
N ARG A 229 24.78 -68.61 -2.39
CA ARG A 229 23.82 -68.97 -3.44
C ARG A 229 22.96 -70.18 -3.03
N ASN A 230 23.58 -71.21 -2.47
CA ASN A 230 22.90 -72.43 -1.99
C ASN A 230 21.91 -72.15 -0.84
N SER A 231 22.17 -71.14 0.00
CA SER A 231 21.26 -70.73 1.08
C SER A 231 20.01 -70.00 0.57
N LEU A 232 19.97 -69.65 -0.72
CA LEU A 232 18.86 -68.96 -1.40
C LEU A 232 18.31 -69.77 -2.59
N SER A 233 18.64 -71.07 -2.69
CA SER A 233 18.13 -71.96 -3.73
C SER A 233 16.61 -72.15 -3.66
N GLY A 234 16.00 -72.59 -4.77
CA GLY A 234 14.54 -72.76 -4.87
C GLY A 234 13.72 -71.48 -5.08
N LEU A 235 14.22 -70.32 -4.65
CA LEU A 235 13.56 -69.00 -4.62
C LEU A 235 13.36 -68.31 -5.99
N ASN A 236 13.12 -69.10 -7.04
CA ASN A 236 13.06 -68.68 -8.44
C ASN A 236 12.06 -67.55 -8.76
N ASN A 237 10.96 -67.42 -7.99
CA ASN A 237 9.94 -66.38 -8.16
C ASN A 237 10.06 -65.22 -7.17
N LEU A 238 11.16 -65.13 -6.40
CA LEU A 238 11.34 -64.09 -5.39
C LEU A 238 11.44 -62.71 -6.04
N ARG A 239 10.63 -61.76 -5.54
CA ARG A 239 10.55 -60.38 -6.04
C ARG A 239 11.08 -59.35 -5.05
N LEU A 240 11.05 -59.66 -3.74
CA LEU A 240 11.57 -58.81 -2.67
C LEU A 240 12.42 -59.63 -1.69
N LEU A 241 13.68 -59.24 -1.52
CA LEU A 241 14.60 -59.75 -0.51
C LEU A 241 15.04 -58.62 0.42
N GLU A 242 14.75 -58.74 1.72
CA GLU A 242 15.00 -57.71 2.72
C GLU A 242 15.82 -58.29 3.89
N VAL A 243 17.14 -58.06 3.84
CA VAL A 243 18.16 -58.61 4.76
C VAL A 243 18.89 -57.50 5.52
N SER A 244 18.28 -56.31 5.65
CA SER A 244 18.88 -55.17 6.35
C SER A 244 19.12 -55.41 7.85
N GLN A 245 19.97 -54.62 8.51
CA GLN A 245 20.23 -54.75 9.95
C GLN A 245 20.72 -56.16 10.33
N ASN A 246 21.73 -56.64 9.58
CA ASN A 246 22.39 -57.93 9.80
C ASN A 246 23.91 -57.69 9.94
N LYS A 247 24.72 -58.75 9.91
CA LYS A 247 26.17 -58.70 10.15
C LYS A 247 27.01 -59.06 8.93
N LEU A 248 26.40 -59.09 7.74
CA LEU A 248 27.03 -59.46 6.45
C LEU A 248 28.26 -58.58 6.18
N LYS A 249 29.38 -59.17 5.72
CA LYS A 249 30.66 -58.46 5.50
C LYS A 249 31.13 -58.48 4.05
N ASP A 250 30.96 -59.63 3.41
CA ASP A 250 31.45 -59.95 2.09
C ASP A 250 30.31 -60.70 1.37
N ILE A 251 30.17 -60.51 0.05
CA ILE A 251 29.12 -61.12 -0.77
C ILE A 251 29.80 -61.68 -2.02
N ALA A 252 29.58 -62.96 -2.31
CA ALA A 252 30.12 -63.62 -3.51
C ALA A 252 29.37 -63.17 -4.77
N GLU A 253 30.03 -63.17 -5.92
CA GLU A 253 29.46 -62.64 -7.17
C GLU A 253 28.22 -63.40 -7.68
N ASP A 254 28.00 -64.65 -7.25
CA ASP A 254 26.86 -65.47 -7.63
C ASP A 254 25.80 -65.63 -6.52
N THR A 255 25.92 -64.90 -5.39
CA THR A 255 25.02 -65.02 -4.23
C THR A 255 23.54 -64.85 -4.59
N PHE A 256 23.22 -64.01 -5.59
CA PHE A 256 21.85 -63.76 -6.05
C PHE A 256 21.57 -64.36 -7.45
N ALA A 257 22.43 -65.24 -7.95
CA ALA A 257 22.42 -65.67 -9.35
C ALA A 257 21.11 -66.31 -9.81
N ASP A 258 20.44 -67.09 -8.96
CA ASP A 258 19.19 -67.80 -9.30
C ASP A 258 17.93 -66.93 -9.06
N LEU A 259 18.07 -65.74 -8.46
CA LEU A 259 16.97 -64.83 -8.13
C LEU A 259 16.56 -63.96 -9.35
N HIS A 260 16.31 -64.61 -10.50
CA HIS A 260 16.08 -63.93 -11.78
C HIS A 260 14.88 -62.95 -11.78
N ASN A 261 13.88 -63.21 -10.94
CA ASN A 261 12.66 -62.39 -10.81
C ASN A 261 12.76 -61.26 -9.78
N LEU A 262 13.93 -61.04 -9.17
CA LEU A 262 14.12 -60.07 -8.09
C LEU A 262 13.92 -58.63 -8.58
N VAL A 263 13.06 -57.88 -7.87
CA VAL A 263 12.67 -56.49 -8.20
C VAL A 263 13.20 -55.51 -7.16
N ASN A 264 13.13 -55.88 -5.88
CA ASN A 264 13.62 -55.09 -4.77
C ASN A 264 14.63 -55.89 -3.94
N ILE A 265 15.78 -55.30 -3.62
CA ILE A 265 16.72 -55.83 -2.64
C ILE A 265 17.16 -54.76 -1.64
N SER A 266 17.24 -55.12 -0.37
CA SER A 266 17.83 -54.28 0.67
C SER A 266 18.85 -55.03 1.51
N LEU A 267 20.08 -54.53 1.45
CA LEU A 267 21.29 -54.93 2.17
C LEU A 267 21.75 -53.81 3.13
N ARG A 268 20.81 -52.94 3.54
CA ARG A 268 21.09 -51.75 4.36
C ARG A 268 21.61 -52.14 5.75
N ASP A 269 22.40 -51.27 6.38
CA ASP A 269 22.78 -51.37 7.80
C ASP A 269 23.41 -52.75 8.12
N ASN A 270 24.49 -53.02 7.40
CA ASN A 270 25.29 -54.24 7.47
C ASN A 270 26.79 -53.83 7.52
N ASN A 271 27.70 -54.81 7.49
CA ASN A 271 29.15 -54.57 7.50
C ASN A 271 29.79 -54.72 6.11
N ILE A 272 29.02 -54.61 5.02
CA ILE A 272 29.46 -54.98 3.66
C ILE A 272 30.56 -54.03 3.18
N ARG A 273 31.73 -54.59 2.86
CA ARG A 273 32.89 -53.83 2.39
C ARG A 273 33.06 -53.90 0.88
N GLY A 274 33.29 -55.10 0.35
CA GLY A 274 33.42 -55.33 -1.08
C GLY A 274 32.07 -55.70 -1.70
N VAL A 275 31.74 -55.09 -2.84
CA VAL A 275 30.59 -55.48 -3.67
C VAL A 275 31.10 -55.82 -5.07
N PRO A 276 31.07 -57.09 -5.52
CA PRO A 276 31.59 -57.49 -6.84
C PRO A 276 30.81 -56.87 -8.00
N GLY A 277 31.51 -56.44 -9.06
CA GLY A 277 30.88 -55.80 -10.23
C GLY A 277 29.89 -56.71 -10.98
N SER A 278 30.00 -58.01 -10.80
CA SER A 278 29.17 -59.09 -11.36
C SER A 278 27.89 -59.37 -10.56
N LEU A 279 27.76 -58.87 -9.32
CA LEU A 279 26.79 -59.35 -8.31
C LEU A 279 25.31 -59.36 -8.76
N PHE A 280 24.90 -58.39 -9.58
CA PHE A 280 23.50 -58.24 -10.00
C PHE A 280 23.24 -58.62 -11.47
N VAL A 281 24.23 -59.19 -12.17
CA VAL A 281 24.16 -59.46 -13.62
C VAL A 281 23.01 -60.42 -14.00
N GLN A 282 22.62 -61.33 -13.09
CA GLN A 282 21.53 -62.29 -13.32
C GLN A 282 20.15 -61.80 -12.84
N ASN A 283 20.04 -60.55 -12.38
CA ASN A 283 18.83 -59.98 -11.78
C ASN A 283 18.29 -58.77 -12.61
N PRO A 284 18.01 -58.92 -13.91
CA PRO A 284 17.73 -57.80 -14.83
C PRO A 284 16.41 -57.05 -14.53
N LEU A 285 15.56 -57.59 -13.66
CA LEU A 285 14.28 -57.01 -13.26
C LEU A 285 14.37 -56.09 -12.02
N LEU A 286 15.57 -55.91 -11.43
CA LEU A 286 15.78 -55.03 -10.29
C LEU A 286 15.35 -53.59 -10.61
N GLU A 287 14.39 -53.08 -9.84
CA GLU A 287 13.95 -51.68 -9.86
C GLU A 287 14.51 -50.89 -8.68
N ASN A 288 14.75 -51.51 -7.51
CA ASN A 288 15.21 -50.81 -6.30
C ASN A 288 16.32 -51.58 -5.58
N ILE A 289 17.46 -50.93 -5.38
CA ILE A 289 18.61 -51.47 -4.64
C ILE A 289 18.93 -50.54 -3.46
N ARG A 290 18.94 -51.09 -2.24
CA ARG A 290 19.46 -50.41 -1.05
C ARG A 290 20.69 -51.10 -0.51
N MET A 291 21.77 -50.36 -0.35
CA MET A 291 22.98 -50.81 0.33
C MET A 291 23.49 -49.73 1.31
N ASP A 292 22.60 -48.85 1.78
CA ASP A 292 22.94 -47.73 2.65
C ASP A 292 23.32 -48.14 4.09
N TYR A 293 24.04 -47.30 4.83
CA TYR A 293 24.59 -47.57 6.18
C TYR A 293 25.59 -48.76 6.26
N ASN A 294 26.32 -49.07 5.18
CA ASN A 294 27.37 -50.09 5.19
C ASN A 294 28.77 -49.50 5.44
N LYS A 295 29.49 -50.02 6.43
CA LYS A 295 30.70 -49.36 6.95
C LYS A 295 31.96 -49.60 6.10
N ASP A 296 32.54 -48.50 5.60
CA ASP A 296 33.82 -48.48 4.86
C ASP A 296 33.74 -49.27 3.53
N MET A 297 32.64 -49.07 2.78
CA MET A 297 32.32 -49.77 1.53
C MET A 297 33.19 -49.31 0.34
N ILE A 298 33.44 -50.23 -0.59
CA ILE A 298 34.09 -50.03 -1.89
C ILE A 298 33.17 -50.61 -2.98
N LEU A 299 32.83 -49.78 -3.97
CA LEU A 299 32.07 -50.21 -5.15
C LEU A 299 33.02 -50.69 -6.24
N SER A 300 32.80 -51.89 -6.77
CA SER A 300 33.46 -52.32 -8.01
C SER A 300 32.91 -51.54 -9.21
N ASP A 301 33.72 -51.41 -10.27
CA ASP A 301 33.19 -50.91 -11.54
C ASP A 301 32.12 -51.86 -12.11
N TYR A 302 31.21 -51.33 -12.93
CA TYR A 302 30.07 -52.05 -13.52
C TYR A 302 28.99 -52.59 -12.56
N ILE A 303 29.05 -52.36 -11.24
CA ILE A 303 28.14 -52.95 -10.23
C ILE A 303 26.63 -52.90 -10.54
N PHE A 304 26.10 -51.84 -11.16
CA PHE A 304 24.68 -51.76 -11.57
C PHE A 304 24.49 -51.80 -13.10
N SER A 305 25.55 -52.09 -13.85
CA SER A 305 25.59 -51.96 -15.30
C SER A 305 24.54 -52.84 -15.98
N ASN A 306 23.86 -52.28 -16.97
CA ASN A 306 22.80 -52.94 -17.75
C ASN A 306 21.54 -53.36 -16.95
N LEU A 307 21.38 -52.93 -15.69
CA LEU A 307 20.09 -53.02 -14.99
C LEU A 307 19.11 -52.00 -15.57
N THR A 308 18.55 -52.30 -16.75
CA THR A 308 17.69 -51.36 -17.51
C THR A 308 16.34 -51.09 -16.86
N MET A 309 15.93 -51.90 -15.87
CA MET A 309 14.73 -51.72 -15.07
C MET A 309 14.95 -50.79 -13.86
N LEU A 310 16.20 -50.56 -13.46
CA LEU A 310 16.56 -49.89 -12.21
C LEU A 310 16.01 -48.47 -12.14
N ARG A 311 15.38 -48.13 -11.00
CA ARG A 311 14.72 -46.85 -10.74
C ARG A 311 15.30 -46.11 -9.55
N SER A 312 15.77 -46.81 -8.51
CA SER A 312 16.33 -46.19 -7.31
C SER A 312 17.53 -46.94 -6.75
N VAL A 313 18.59 -46.20 -6.38
CA VAL A 313 19.79 -46.72 -5.71
C VAL A 313 20.11 -45.89 -4.46
N ALA A 314 20.15 -46.55 -3.30
CA ALA A 314 20.54 -45.93 -2.03
C ALA A 314 21.92 -46.44 -1.55
N LEU A 315 22.87 -45.51 -1.43
CA LEU A 315 24.29 -45.71 -1.08
C LEU A 315 24.75 -44.70 -0.01
N ASN A 316 23.81 -44.14 0.75
CA ASN A 316 24.09 -43.11 1.74
C ASN A 316 24.72 -43.68 3.02
N VAL A 317 25.56 -42.90 3.71
CA VAL A 317 26.22 -43.28 4.97
C VAL A 317 27.17 -44.49 4.82
N ASN A 318 27.82 -44.61 3.65
CA ASN A 318 28.70 -45.75 3.31
C ASN A 318 30.21 -45.44 3.40
N LYS A 319 30.58 -44.17 3.62
CA LYS A 319 31.94 -43.62 3.51
C LYS A 319 32.63 -43.84 2.14
N LEU A 320 31.86 -43.95 1.07
CA LEU A 320 32.40 -44.07 -0.29
C LEU A 320 33.38 -42.93 -0.58
N LYS A 321 34.60 -43.25 -1.01
CA LYS A 321 35.64 -42.26 -1.37
C LYS A 321 35.58 -41.87 -2.85
N GLU A 322 35.06 -42.78 -3.66
CA GLU A 322 34.90 -42.66 -5.11
C GLU A 322 33.64 -43.42 -5.57
N VAL A 323 33.19 -43.14 -6.79
CA VAL A 323 32.19 -43.93 -7.51
C VAL A 323 32.82 -44.29 -8.87
N PRO A 324 32.90 -45.58 -9.26
CA PRO A 324 33.47 -45.98 -10.54
C PRO A 324 32.71 -45.43 -11.76
N GLU A 325 33.40 -45.17 -12.87
CA GLU A 325 32.80 -44.51 -14.04
C GLU A 325 31.68 -45.31 -14.72
N ASN A 326 31.77 -46.65 -14.76
CA ASN A 326 30.75 -47.50 -15.36
C ASN A 326 29.74 -48.05 -14.35
N ALA A 327 29.76 -47.58 -13.09
CA ALA A 327 28.89 -48.08 -12.01
C ALA A 327 27.39 -48.08 -12.38
N PHE A 328 26.91 -47.07 -13.12
CA PHE A 328 25.52 -46.93 -13.57
C PHE A 328 25.36 -47.02 -15.11
N LYS A 329 26.31 -47.69 -15.80
CA LYS A 329 26.31 -47.80 -17.27
C LYS A 329 25.02 -48.48 -17.78
N SER A 330 24.41 -47.91 -18.82
CA SER A 330 23.13 -48.38 -19.37
C SER A 330 21.92 -48.37 -18.42
N CYS A 331 21.97 -47.76 -17.22
CA CYS A 331 20.85 -47.67 -16.28
C CYS A 331 19.77 -46.64 -16.72
N VAL A 332 19.27 -46.76 -17.95
CA VAL A 332 18.49 -45.71 -18.65
C VAL A 332 17.16 -45.32 -18.00
N ARG A 333 16.61 -46.15 -17.08
CA ARG A 333 15.38 -45.87 -16.32
C ARG A 333 15.63 -45.34 -14.89
N LEU A 334 16.89 -45.17 -14.48
CA LEU A 334 17.25 -44.75 -13.12
C LEU A 334 16.71 -43.34 -12.85
N GLN A 335 15.88 -43.21 -11.82
CA GLN A 335 15.19 -41.97 -11.43
C GLN A 335 15.80 -41.33 -10.18
N GLN A 336 16.39 -42.13 -9.28
CA GLN A 336 16.89 -41.65 -8.00
C GLN A 336 18.26 -42.25 -7.66
N ILE A 337 19.21 -41.39 -7.29
CA ILE A 337 20.50 -41.78 -6.70
C ILE A 337 20.68 -41.03 -5.38
N ASN A 338 20.95 -41.77 -4.30
CA ASN A 338 21.31 -41.19 -3.01
C ASN A 338 22.73 -41.62 -2.59
N LEU A 339 23.67 -40.69 -2.69
CA LEU A 339 25.08 -40.81 -2.31
C LEU A 339 25.43 -39.92 -1.09
N LYS A 340 24.43 -39.50 -0.32
CA LYS A 340 24.55 -38.63 0.85
C LYS A 340 25.48 -39.17 1.94
N ASN A 341 26.20 -38.29 2.63
CA ASN A 341 26.99 -38.62 3.83
C ASN A 341 28.05 -39.69 3.52
N ASN A 342 28.88 -39.40 2.52
CA ASN A 342 30.01 -40.22 2.09
C ASN A 342 31.30 -39.37 2.13
N GLU A 343 32.40 -39.87 1.59
CA GLU A 343 33.70 -39.18 1.59
C GLU A 343 34.15 -38.77 0.17
N LEU A 344 33.22 -38.64 -0.77
CA LEU A 344 33.49 -38.38 -2.18
C LEU A 344 34.20 -37.03 -2.36
N ALA A 345 35.45 -37.07 -2.83
CA ALA A 345 36.26 -35.86 -3.05
C ALA A 345 36.10 -35.28 -4.47
N THR A 346 35.71 -36.12 -5.43
CA THR A 346 35.41 -35.81 -6.83
C THR A 346 34.44 -36.86 -7.40
N LEU A 347 34.03 -36.72 -8.66
CA LEU A 347 33.26 -37.71 -9.43
C LEU A 347 33.88 -37.85 -10.83
N PRO A 348 33.82 -39.03 -11.48
CA PRO A 348 34.21 -39.18 -12.88
C PRO A 348 33.30 -38.37 -13.82
N GLU A 349 33.84 -37.84 -14.92
CA GLU A 349 33.10 -37.00 -15.87
C GLU A 349 31.86 -37.70 -16.46
N TYR A 350 31.96 -39.01 -16.71
CA TYR A 350 30.93 -39.78 -17.42
C TYR A 350 30.07 -40.70 -16.54
N VAL A 351 30.16 -40.59 -15.21
CA VAL A 351 29.47 -41.50 -14.27
C VAL A 351 27.94 -41.48 -14.37
N PHE A 352 27.37 -40.40 -14.89
CA PHE A 352 25.92 -40.23 -15.08
C PHE A 352 25.46 -40.20 -16.56
N LYS A 353 26.35 -40.47 -17.53
CA LYS A 353 26.08 -40.20 -18.97
C LYS A 353 24.79 -40.84 -19.52
N ASP A 354 24.45 -42.04 -19.07
CA ASP A 354 23.31 -42.81 -19.60
C ASP A 354 21.97 -42.51 -18.90
N LEU A 355 21.99 -41.72 -17.82
CA LEU A 355 20.89 -41.63 -16.84
C LEU A 355 19.78 -40.63 -17.24
N LYS A 356 19.28 -40.78 -18.45
CA LYS A 356 18.33 -39.86 -19.09
C LYS A 356 16.97 -39.75 -18.38
N SER A 357 16.65 -40.66 -17.46
CA SER A 357 15.44 -40.62 -16.61
C SER A 357 15.67 -40.09 -15.18
N LEU A 358 16.90 -39.66 -14.83
CA LEU A 358 17.21 -39.24 -13.46
C LEU A 358 16.43 -37.98 -13.08
N LYS A 359 15.79 -38.03 -11.90
CA LYS A 359 14.92 -36.96 -11.34
C LYS A 359 15.49 -36.39 -10.04
N ASN A 360 16.03 -37.22 -9.15
CA ASN A 360 16.57 -36.80 -7.86
C ASN A 360 18.01 -37.30 -7.70
N LEU A 361 18.94 -36.40 -7.35
CA LEU A 361 20.35 -36.72 -7.07
C LEU A 361 20.80 -36.07 -5.76
N ASP A 362 20.99 -36.86 -4.71
CA ASP A 362 21.53 -36.40 -3.42
C ASP A 362 23.03 -36.76 -3.32
N LEU A 363 23.88 -35.75 -3.36
CA LEU A 363 25.34 -35.78 -3.18
C LEU A 363 25.76 -35.01 -1.91
N SER A 364 24.81 -34.68 -1.04
CA SER A 364 25.06 -33.82 0.14
C SER A 364 25.90 -34.49 1.22
N TYR A 365 26.53 -33.71 2.10
CA TYR A 365 27.44 -34.22 3.13
C TYR A 365 28.58 -35.06 2.51
N ASN A 366 29.35 -34.48 1.58
CA ASN A 366 30.50 -35.11 0.94
C ASN A 366 31.72 -34.18 1.00
N LYS A 367 32.79 -34.51 0.27
CA LYS A 367 34.07 -33.76 0.25
C LYS A 367 34.33 -33.11 -1.12
N LEU A 368 33.30 -32.95 -1.96
CA LEU A 368 33.41 -32.49 -3.34
C LEU A 368 33.93 -31.06 -3.37
N ASN A 369 35.16 -30.87 -3.87
CA ASN A 369 35.80 -29.55 -3.96
C ASN A 369 35.58 -28.86 -5.32
N SER A 370 35.22 -29.66 -6.33
CA SER A 370 34.87 -29.26 -7.70
C SER A 370 34.01 -30.34 -8.34
N LEU A 371 33.43 -30.06 -9.50
CA LEU A 371 32.72 -31.01 -10.35
C LEU A 371 33.24 -30.90 -11.79
N PRO A 372 33.34 -32.00 -12.56
CA PRO A 372 33.70 -31.93 -13.98
C PRO A 372 32.69 -31.12 -14.78
N ASN A 373 33.18 -30.36 -15.77
CA ASN A 373 32.30 -29.66 -16.71
C ASN A 373 31.46 -30.68 -17.48
N GLY A 374 30.14 -30.49 -17.53
CA GLY A 374 29.27 -31.40 -18.28
C GLY A 374 28.98 -32.77 -17.63
N ILE A 375 29.37 -33.02 -16.37
CA ILE A 375 28.99 -34.24 -15.62
C ILE A 375 27.47 -34.48 -15.58
N PHE A 376 26.68 -33.41 -15.73
CA PHE A 376 25.22 -33.44 -15.76
C PHE A 376 24.61 -33.22 -17.16
N SER A 377 25.43 -33.22 -18.21
CA SER A 377 25.05 -32.78 -19.57
C SER A 377 23.89 -33.55 -20.22
N THR A 378 23.65 -34.80 -19.81
CA THR A 378 22.56 -35.65 -20.32
C THR A 378 21.34 -35.73 -19.39
N LEU A 379 21.40 -35.08 -18.22
CA LEU A 379 20.40 -35.19 -17.15
C LEU A 379 19.23 -34.22 -17.34
N HIS A 380 18.68 -34.18 -18.56
CA HIS A 380 17.65 -33.20 -18.97
C HIS A 380 16.34 -33.30 -18.16
N ASN A 381 16.08 -34.44 -17.51
CA ASN A 381 14.88 -34.70 -16.71
C ASN A 381 15.10 -34.51 -15.18
N LEU A 382 16.27 -34.03 -14.76
CA LEU A 382 16.59 -33.84 -13.35
C LEU A 382 15.70 -32.74 -12.76
N GLU A 383 14.97 -33.06 -11.69
CA GLU A 383 14.03 -32.16 -11.00
C GLU A 383 14.62 -31.60 -9.71
N GLU A 384 15.46 -32.37 -9.01
CA GLU A 384 16.08 -31.98 -7.75
C GLU A 384 17.53 -32.45 -7.68
N ILE A 385 18.44 -31.54 -7.31
CA ILE A 385 19.83 -31.86 -7.00
C ILE A 385 20.24 -31.27 -5.64
N ASN A 386 20.90 -32.07 -4.81
CA ASN A 386 21.45 -31.62 -3.55
C ASN A 386 22.97 -31.82 -3.52
N LEU A 387 23.70 -30.71 -3.48
CA LEU A 387 25.15 -30.58 -3.36
C LEU A 387 25.54 -29.92 -2.02
N GLY A 388 24.59 -29.73 -1.10
CA GLY A 388 24.79 -29.05 0.17
C GLY A 388 25.77 -29.78 1.10
N LYS A 389 26.49 -29.04 1.95
CA LYS A 389 27.59 -29.56 2.80
C LYS A 389 28.65 -30.30 1.99
N ASN A 390 29.25 -29.60 1.05
CA ASN A 390 30.45 -30.01 0.29
C ASN A 390 31.55 -28.93 0.43
N LEU A 391 32.54 -28.92 -0.45
CA LEU A 391 33.69 -28.01 -0.43
C LEU A 391 33.79 -27.16 -1.71
N LEU A 392 32.69 -27.03 -2.46
CA LEU A 392 32.64 -26.33 -3.75
C LEU A 392 32.97 -24.85 -3.58
N LYS A 393 33.87 -24.32 -4.43
CA LYS A 393 34.35 -22.92 -4.37
C LYS A 393 33.70 -21.98 -5.38
N ALA A 394 33.17 -22.52 -6.47
CA ALA A 394 32.59 -21.72 -7.54
C ALA A 394 31.52 -22.47 -8.32
N VAL A 395 30.64 -21.73 -8.99
CA VAL A 395 29.68 -22.23 -9.98
C VAL A 395 29.97 -21.57 -11.33
N ASN A 396 30.13 -22.36 -12.40
CA ASN A 396 30.46 -21.87 -13.75
C ASN A 396 29.28 -22.00 -14.74
N GLU A 397 29.36 -21.28 -15.88
CA GLU A 397 28.30 -21.27 -16.92
C GLU A 397 27.97 -22.63 -17.57
N ASN A 398 28.82 -23.66 -17.40
CA ASN A 398 28.64 -24.96 -18.03
C ASN A 398 28.09 -26.06 -17.09
N LEU A 399 28.04 -25.83 -15.78
CA LEU A 399 27.65 -26.86 -14.81
C LEU A 399 26.17 -27.24 -14.90
N PHE A 400 25.27 -26.24 -14.99
CA PHE A 400 23.81 -26.44 -15.00
C PHE A 400 23.17 -26.26 -16.40
N LYS A 401 23.99 -26.05 -17.43
CA LYS A 401 23.65 -25.60 -18.79
C LYS A 401 22.60 -26.42 -19.56
N TYR A 402 22.35 -27.66 -19.15
CA TYR A 402 21.44 -28.60 -19.84
C TYR A 402 20.27 -29.11 -18.97
N MET A 403 20.11 -28.58 -17.75
CA MET A 403 19.11 -29.04 -16.77
C MET A 403 17.77 -28.27 -16.87
N ASN A 404 17.14 -28.26 -18.04
CA ASN A 404 15.97 -27.41 -18.32
C ASN A 404 14.69 -27.74 -17.52
N ASN A 405 14.71 -28.78 -16.66
CA ASN A 405 13.60 -29.21 -15.80
C ASN A 405 13.91 -29.10 -14.29
N LEU A 406 15.05 -28.53 -13.89
CA LEU A 406 15.49 -28.50 -12.49
C LEU A 406 14.62 -27.55 -11.65
N LYS A 407 13.92 -28.08 -10.66
CA LYS A 407 12.99 -27.35 -9.78
C LYS A 407 13.63 -26.93 -8.46
N LYS A 408 14.59 -27.70 -7.95
CA LYS A 408 15.31 -27.40 -6.69
C LYS A 408 16.82 -27.62 -6.81
N LEU A 409 17.57 -26.68 -6.25
CA LEU A 409 19.04 -26.68 -6.22
C LEU A 409 19.55 -26.30 -4.82
N ASP A 410 20.06 -27.28 -4.06
CA ASP A 410 20.74 -27.04 -2.77
C ASP A 410 22.25 -27.04 -2.98
N LEU A 411 22.87 -25.87 -2.76
CA LEU A 411 24.31 -25.59 -2.77
C LEU A 411 24.78 -25.08 -1.39
N SER A 412 23.95 -25.24 -0.36
CA SER A 412 24.20 -24.70 0.98
C SER A 412 25.48 -25.25 1.62
N LYS A 413 26.06 -24.53 2.59
CA LYS A 413 27.14 -25.03 3.46
C LYS A 413 28.36 -25.53 2.67
N ASN A 414 28.68 -24.81 1.58
CA ASN A 414 29.84 -25.03 0.73
C ASN A 414 30.91 -23.96 1.02
N ARG A 415 31.70 -23.55 0.03
CA ARG A 415 32.70 -22.46 0.13
C ARG A 415 32.61 -21.54 -1.09
N ILE A 416 31.42 -21.37 -1.65
CA ILE A 416 31.19 -20.67 -2.91
C ILE A 416 31.47 -19.18 -2.69
N SER A 417 32.50 -18.67 -3.37
CA SER A 417 32.83 -17.23 -3.41
C SER A 417 32.56 -16.61 -4.78
N LEU A 418 32.51 -17.42 -5.84
CA LEU A 418 32.34 -16.99 -7.22
C LEU A 418 31.19 -17.76 -7.89
N ILE A 419 30.26 -17.03 -8.48
CA ILE A 419 29.23 -17.56 -9.37
C ILE A 419 29.37 -16.84 -10.70
N ASP A 420 29.36 -17.56 -11.82
CA ASP A 420 29.36 -16.98 -13.15
C ASP A 420 28.03 -16.27 -13.43
N LEU A 421 28.03 -15.12 -14.11
CA LEU A 421 26.79 -14.40 -14.48
C LEU A 421 25.81 -15.26 -15.31
N LYS A 422 26.30 -16.30 -16.00
CA LYS A 422 25.48 -17.26 -16.76
C LYS A 422 25.33 -18.62 -16.08
N ALA A 423 25.80 -18.79 -14.85
CA ALA A 423 25.75 -20.06 -14.09
C ALA A 423 24.36 -20.74 -14.09
N PHE A 424 23.29 -19.95 -14.12
CA PHE A 424 21.91 -20.42 -14.04
C PHE A 424 21.05 -20.04 -15.25
N SER A 425 21.65 -19.61 -16.39
CA SER A 425 20.88 -19.10 -17.53
C SER A 425 19.95 -20.11 -18.21
N SER A 426 20.20 -21.42 -18.06
CA SER A 426 19.30 -22.48 -18.54
C SER A 426 18.17 -22.83 -17.56
N LEU A 427 18.22 -22.31 -16.33
CA LEU A 427 17.29 -22.64 -15.24
C LEU A 427 16.12 -21.66 -15.10
N GLN A 428 16.16 -20.54 -15.86
CA GLN A 428 15.22 -19.40 -15.80
C GLN A 428 13.73 -19.81 -15.69
N ASN A 429 13.33 -20.81 -16.49
CA ASN A 429 11.94 -21.25 -16.66
C ASN A 429 11.57 -22.52 -15.86
N SER A 430 12.45 -23.00 -14.98
CA SER A 430 12.25 -24.26 -14.24
C SER A 430 12.53 -24.19 -12.74
N LEU A 431 13.50 -23.38 -12.30
CA LEU A 431 13.95 -23.39 -10.91
C LEU A 431 12.97 -22.65 -9.99
N THR A 432 12.47 -23.37 -8.99
CA THR A 432 11.48 -22.86 -8.03
C THR A 432 12.03 -22.63 -6.61
N SER A 433 13.13 -23.30 -6.25
CA SER A 433 13.80 -23.15 -4.95
C SER A 433 15.31 -23.27 -5.12
N ILE A 434 16.07 -22.32 -4.57
CA ILE A 434 17.55 -22.37 -4.54
C ILE A 434 18.06 -22.02 -3.14
N ASP A 435 18.98 -22.85 -2.63
CA ASP A 435 19.68 -22.61 -1.37
C ASP A 435 21.18 -22.47 -1.61
N LEU A 436 21.70 -21.26 -1.35
CA LEU A 436 23.12 -20.89 -1.39
C LEU A 436 23.61 -20.47 0.01
N SER A 437 22.87 -20.77 1.07
CA SER A 437 23.18 -20.34 2.43
C SER A 437 24.49 -20.94 2.98
N PHE A 438 25.10 -20.29 3.98
CA PHE A 438 26.38 -20.72 4.57
C PHE A 438 27.48 -20.91 3.50
N ASN A 439 27.66 -19.90 2.67
CA ASN A 439 28.75 -19.80 1.71
C ASN A 439 29.57 -18.53 2.01
N VAL A 440 30.35 -18.02 1.05
CA VAL A 440 31.18 -16.81 1.20
C VAL A 440 31.02 -15.90 -0.01
N TRP A 441 29.82 -15.89 -0.60
CA TRP A 441 29.49 -15.08 -1.77
C TRP A 441 29.10 -13.66 -1.35
N ASN A 442 29.48 -12.67 -2.17
CA ASN A 442 29.33 -11.25 -1.87
C ASN A 442 28.66 -10.43 -3.00
N ASN A 443 28.16 -11.10 -4.04
CA ASN A 443 27.52 -10.48 -5.22
C ASN A 443 28.32 -9.33 -5.89
N ASN A 444 29.65 -9.28 -5.74
CA ASN A 444 30.47 -8.19 -6.28
C ASN A 444 30.76 -8.39 -7.78
N TYR A 445 29.83 -7.94 -8.64
CA TYR A 445 29.98 -7.92 -10.09
C TYR A 445 30.15 -6.48 -10.60
N SER A 446 31.33 -6.17 -11.15
CA SER A 446 31.55 -4.93 -11.88
C SER A 446 30.72 -4.91 -13.17
N VAL A 447 29.87 -3.90 -13.34
CA VAL A 447 29.13 -3.66 -14.58
C VAL A 447 30.11 -3.54 -15.76
N PRO A 448 29.99 -4.32 -16.84
CA PRO A 448 30.84 -4.17 -18.02
C PRO A 448 30.62 -2.77 -18.64
N PRO A 449 31.69 -2.05 -19.04
CA PRO A 449 31.59 -0.65 -19.48
C PRO A 449 30.72 -0.42 -20.74
N GLU A 450 30.34 -1.49 -21.45
CA GLU A 450 29.38 -1.43 -22.57
C GLU A 450 27.93 -1.09 -22.15
N TYR A 451 27.58 -1.21 -20.86
CA TYR A 451 26.22 -0.95 -20.35
C TYR A 451 25.99 0.48 -19.84
N GLY A 452 27.00 1.36 -19.91
CA GLY A 452 26.87 2.79 -19.56
C GLY A 452 26.70 3.06 -18.06
N SER A 453 26.23 4.27 -17.72
CA SER A 453 26.15 4.80 -16.35
C SER A 453 25.02 4.21 -15.47
N LEU A 454 24.62 2.96 -15.70
CA LEU A 454 23.71 2.24 -14.81
C LEU A 454 24.46 1.82 -13.54
N SER A 455 24.24 2.57 -12.45
CA SER A 455 24.74 2.24 -11.12
C SER A 455 23.97 1.06 -10.54
N GLY A 456 24.52 -0.14 -10.69
CA GLY A 456 23.91 -1.40 -10.25
C GLY A 456 24.91 -2.55 -10.08
N THR A 457 24.44 -3.68 -9.55
CA THR A 457 25.20 -4.94 -9.44
C THR A 457 24.44 -6.05 -10.13
N LEU A 458 24.92 -6.45 -11.32
CA LEU A 458 24.37 -7.57 -12.09
C LEU A 458 24.33 -8.84 -11.25
N SER A 459 23.16 -9.47 -11.15
CA SER A 459 22.95 -10.67 -10.36
C SER A 459 22.79 -11.91 -11.25
N PRO A 460 23.51 -13.02 -11.02
CA PRO A 460 23.32 -14.28 -11.75
C PRO A 460 21.96 -14.94 -11.45
N LEU A 461 21.22 -14.43 -10.46
CA LEU A 461 19.93 -14.93 -10.03
C LEU A 461 18.75 -14.18 -10.67
N ASN A 462 18.95 -12.98 -11.25
CA ASN A 462 17.85 -12.12 -11.67
C ASN A 462 16.87 -12.80 -12.64
N ASP A 463 17.39 -13.56 -13.61
CA ASP A 463 16.56 -14.12 -14.68
C ASP A 463 15.77 -15.37 -14.28
N LEU A 464 15.84 -15.79 -13.00
CA LEU A 464 15.16 -16.99 -12.47
C LEU A 464 13.66 -16.77 -12.26
N ILE A 465 12.93 -16.29 -13.29
CA ILE A 465 11.55 -15.78 -13.20
C ILE A 465 10.52 -16.74 -12.57
N THR A 466 10.82 -18.04 -12.48
CA THR A 466 9.98 -19.07 -11.84
C THR A 466 10.28 -19.32 -10.35
N LEU A 467 11.30 -18.67 -9.79
CA LEU A 467 11.78 -18.87 -8.42
C LEU A 467 10.75 -18.39 -7.39
N LYS A 468 10.57 -19.20 -6.33
CA LYS A 468 9.62 -18.98 -5.22
C LYS A 468 10.32 -18.91 -3.87
N GLU A 469 11.45 -19.60 -3.73
CA GLU A 469 12.27 -19.64 -2.53
C GLU A 469 13.73 -19.35 -2.89
N LEU A 470 14.33 -18.39 -2.20
CA LEU A 470 15.73 -17.99 -2.34
C LEU A 470 16.36 -17.90 -0.95
N ASN A 471 17.31 -18.78 -0.65
CA ASN A 471 18.07 -18.74 0.60
C ASN A 471 19.52 -18.32 0.34
N LEU A 472 19.89 -17.14 0.83
CA LEU A 472 21.22 -16.53 0.78
C LEU A 472 21.79 -16.27 2.20
N GLY A 473 21.12 -16.75 3.26
CA GLY A 473 21.53 -16.49 4.64
C GLY A 473 22.93 -17.04 4.97
N HIS A 474 23.65 -16.43 5.91
CA HIS A 474 25.06 -16.74 6.20
C HIS A 474 25.97 -16.66 4.96
N ASN A 475 26.10 -15.47 4.39
CA ASN A 475 27.03 -15.14 3.30
C ASN A 475 27.75 -13.81 3.60
N ASN A 476 28.47 -13.26 2.61
CA ASN A 476 29.24 -12.02 2.72
C ASN A 476 28.63 -10.87 1.89
N LEU A 477 27.29 -10.83 1.74
CA LEU A 477 26.60 -9.77 1.00
C LEU A 477 26.64 -8.45 1.78
N THR A 478 27.04 -7.35 1.14
CA THR A 478 27.02 -5.98 1.71
C THR A 478 25.76 -5.19 1.38
N ASP A 479 25.03 -5.65 0.37
CA ASP A 479 23.87 -5.02 -0.25
C ASP A 479 22.95 -6.12 -0.81
N ILE A 480 21.68 -5.81 -1.08
CA ILE A 480 20.73 -6.78 -1.65
C ILE A 480 20.99 -6.93 -3.17
N PRO A 481 21.14 -8.16 -3.71
CA PRO A 481 21.29 -8.37 -5.14
C PRO A 481 20.11 -7.84 -5.97
N GLU A 482 20.36 -7.47 -7.23
CA GLU A 482 19.30 -7.12 -8.17
C GLU A 482 18.47 -8.35 -8.55
N LEU A 483 17.16 -8.29 -8.29
CA LEU A 483 16.24 -9.42 -8.44
C LEU A 483 14.89 -8.95 -9.02
N TYR A 484 14.90 -7.87 -9.81
CA TYR A 484 13.70 -7.18 -10.30
C TYR A 484 12.79 -8.05 -11.19
N ALA A 485 13.34 -9.07 -11.85
CA ALA A 485 12.55 -10.00 -12.67
C ALA A 485 11.94 -11.18 -11.89
N LEU A 486 12.22 -11.33 -10.58
CA LEU A 486 11.77 -12.47 -9.76
C LEU A 486 10.32 -12.33 -9.26
N THR A 487 9.38 -12.09 -10.18
CA THR A 487 7.96 -11.79 -9.89
C THR A 487 7.14 -12.93 -9.29
N ASN A 488 7.71 -14.15 -9.18
CA ASN A 488 7.10 -15.30 -8.50
C ASN A 488 7.66 -15.57 -7.09
N LEU A 489 8.64 -14.79 -6.64
CA LEU A 489 9.34 -15.02 -5.38
C LEU A 489 8.39 -14.84 -4.19
N ARG A 490 8.54 -15.69 -3.16
CA ARG A 490 7.67 -15.73 -1.97
C ARG A 490 8.46 -15.73 -0.68
N LYS A 491 9.60 -16.41 -0.65
CA LYS A 491 10.51 -16.43 0.49
C LYS A 491 11.91 -16.02 0.05
N MET A 492 12.47 -15.02 0.73
CA MET A 492 13.85 -14.59 0.65
C MET A 492 14.47 -14.65 2.04
N ASP A 493 15.62 -15.29 2.16
CA ASP A 493 16.43 -15.30 3.38
C ASP A 493 17.80 -14.67 3.08
N LEU A 494 18.07 -13.54 3.71
CA LEU A 494 19.31 -12.75 3.66
C LEU A 494 19.93 -12.63 5.06
N SER A 495 19.48 -13.43 6.02
CA SER A 495 19.92 -13.35 7.42
C SER A 495 21.42 -13.60 7.57
N TYR A 496 22.05 -13.07 8.62
CA TYR A 496 23.49 -13.26 8.89
C TYR A 496 24.41 -12.90 7.69
N ASN A 497 24.16 -11.75 7.07
CA ASN A 497 25.04 -11.15 6.07
C ASN A 497 25.67 -9.85 6.62
N GLU A 498 26.36 -9.08 5.78
CA GLU A 498 27.01 -7.82 6.13
C GLU A 498 26.25 -6.60 5.56
N ILE A 499 24.93 -6.72 5.35
CA ILE A 499 24.13 -5.70 4.65
C ILE A 499 24.00 -4.43 5.51
N THR A 500 24.40 -3.27 4.95
CA THR A 500 24.44 -1.99 5.68
C THR A 500 23.32 -1.00 5.32
N ASN A 501 22.92 -0.95 4.04
CA ASN A 501 21.87 -0.07 3.56
C ASN A 501 20.61 -0.87 3.23
N LEU A 502 19.48 -0.48 3.80
CA LEU A 502 18.16 -0.95 3.36
C LEU A 502 17.29 0.25 2.97
N GLU A 503 17.09 0.46 1.67
CA GLU A 503 15.83 1.08 1.24
C GLU A 503 14.74 -0.01 1.28
N VAL A 504 13.57 0.30 1.82
CA VAL A 504 12.43 -0.62 1.87
C VAL A 504 12.06 -0.95 0.41
N PRO A 505 12.32 -2.17 -0.10
CA PRO A 505 12.62 -2.29 -1.52
C PRO A 505 11.41 -2.08 -2.42
N GLN A 506 11.61 -1.45 -3.59
CA GLN A 506 10.58 -1.34 -4.61
C GLN A 506 10.04 -2.74 -5.03
N PHE A 507 10.89 -3.78 -5.04
CA PHE A 507 10.48 -5.15 -5.30
C PHE A 507 9.54 -5.74 -4.23
N ALA A 508 9.66 -5.30 -2.97
CA ALA A 508 8.85 -5.78 -1.84
C ALA A 508 7.40 -5.26 -1.86
N LEU A 509 7.10 -4.31 -2.75
CA LEU A 509 5.76 -3.75 -3.01
C LEU A 509 5.24 -4.08 -4.42
N ALA A 510 6.12 -4.45 -5.35
CA ALA A 510 5.76 -4.79 -6.73
C ALA A 510 5.43 -6.28 -6.95
N ILE A 511 5.73 -7.17 -5.98
CA ILE A 511 5.78 -8.62 -6.20
C ILE A 511 4.88 -9.41 -5.24
N SER A 512 3.86 -10.07 -5.80
CA SER A 512 3.12 -11.22 -5.23
C SER A 512 2.26 -10.97 -3.98
N TYR A 513 1.55 -12.02 -3.56
CA TYR A 513 0.82 -12.15 -2.29
C TYR A 513 1.66 -12.94 -1.28
N ASN A 514 1.62 -12.55 0.00
CA ASN A 514 2.33 -13.17 1.13
C ASN A 514 3.82 -13.41 0.85
N TYR A 515 4.58 -12.30 0.82
CA TYR A 515 6.03 -12.26 0.62
C TYR A 515 6.75 -12.23 1.98
N PHE A 516 7.85 -12.97 2.13
CA PHE A 516 8.63 -13.05 3.36
C PHE A 516 10.09 -12.76 3.09
N VAL A 517 10.67 -11.80 3.81
CA VAL A 517 12.07 -11.39 3.71
C VAL A 517 12.71 -11.41 5.10
N ASP A 518 13.72 -12.25 5.28
CA ASP A 518 14.54 -12.25 6.50
C ASP A 518 15.85 -11.46 6.29
N LEU A 519 16.01 -10.36 7.01
CA LEU A 519 17.23 -9.52 7.04
C LEU A 519 17.85 -9.50 8.44
N SER A 520 17.50 -10.44 9.31
CA SER A 520 18.03 -10.50 10.68
C SER A 520 19.55 -10.67 10.72
N HIS A 521 20.17 -10.22 11.82
CA HIS A 521 21.61 -10.35 12.07
C HIS A 521 22.52 -9.74 10.97
N ASN A 522 22.07 -8.66 10.33
CA ASN A 522 22.85 -7.87 9.36
C ASN A 522 23.50 -6.64 10.04
N LYS A 523 23.96 -5.66 9.26
CA LYS A 523 24.60 -4.41 9.69
C LYS A 523 23.75 -3.18 9.37
N ILE A 524 22.42 -3.35 9.23
CA ILE A 524 21.52 -2.29 8.80
C ILE A 524 21.42 -1.24 9.91
N GLU A 525 21.88 -0.01 9.62
CA GLU A 525 21.77 1.13 10.54
C GLU A 525 20.52 1.98 10.28
N LYS A 526 20.01 1.96 9.04
CA LYS A 526 18.89 2.80 8.57
C LYS A 526 17.93 2.07 7.63
N LEU A 527 16.64 2.40 7.72
CA LEU A 527 15.60 1.99 6.77
C LEU A 527 15.09 3.21 5.99
N GLY A 528 15.27 3.21 4.66
CA GLY A 528 14.75 4.24 3.76
C GLY A 528 13.31 3.95 3.32
N PHE A 529 12.35 4.77 3.72
CA PHE A 529 10.92 4.54 3.46
C PHE A 529 10.33 5.28 2.25
N ARG A 530 11.06 6.25 1.68
CA ARG A 530 10.56 7.23 0.70
C ARG A 530 9.71 6.61 -0.43
N TYR A 531 10.31 5.73 -1.24
CA TYR A 531 9.62 5.07 -2.35
C TYR A 531 8.47 4.17 -1.90
N ALA A 532 8.53 3.63 -0.68
CA ALA A 532 7.50 2.74 -0.15
C ALA A 532 6.23 3.52 0.25
N GLU A 533 6.37 4.72 0.81
CA GLU A 533 5.22 5.60 1.10
C GLU A 533 4.62 6.20 -0.19
N ASP A 534 5.45 6.58 -1.17
CA ASP A 534 4.98 7.05 -2.49
C ASP A 534 4.09 5.99 -3.17
N ILE A 535 4.53 4.71 -3.21
CA ILE A 535 3.76 3.60 -3.80
C ILE A 535 2.50 3.26 -2.97
N ALA A 536 2.57 3.32 -1.64
CA ALA A 536 1.43 3.07 -0.76
C ALA A 536 0.36 4.19 -0.81
N THR A 537 0.73 5.38 -1.26
CA THR A 537 -0.21 6.51 -1.44
C THR A 537 -0.72 6.63 -2.87
N SER A 538 0.07 6.31 -3.90
CA SER A 538 -0.36 6.35 -5.31
C SER A 538 -1.41 5.29 -5.66
N ASN A 539 -1.42 4.14 -4.97
CA ASN A 539 -2.31 3.01 -5.26
C ASN A 539 -3.75 3.16 -4.71
N SER A 540 -4.20 4.38 -4.40
CA SER A 540 -5.51 4.67 -3.79
C SER A 540 -6.73 4.55 -4.74
N GLY A 541 -6.68 3.64 -5.70
CA GLY A 541 -7.75 3.31 -6.64
C GLY A 541 -8.22 1.87 -6.50
N ASP A 542 -7.46 0.93 -7.07
CA ASP A 542 -7.90 -0.47 -7.22
C ASP A 542 -7.49 -1.42 -6.07
N ALA A 543 -6.65 -0.97 -5.12
CA ALA A 543 -6.10 -1.85 -4.08
C ALA A 543 -7.07 -2.15 -2.91
N ILE A 544 -8.15 -1.39 -2.75
CA ILE A 544 -8.94 -1.32 -1.50
C ILE A 544 -10.13 -2.32 -1.47
N HIS A 545 -10.25 -3.20 -2.47
CA HIS A 545 -11.38 -4.15 -2.60
C HIS A 545 -10.98 -5.62 -2.83
N TYR A 546 -9.86 -6.06 -2.25
CA TYR A 546 -9.46 -7.47 -2.25
C TYR A 546 -9.43 -8.06 -0.84
N ASN A 547 -10.32 -9.03 -0.57
CA ASN A 547 -10.37 -9.82 0.67
C ASN A 547 -9.25 -10.89 0.73
N GLY A 548 -8.00 -10.51 0.42
CA GLY A 548 -6.87 -11.44 0.34
C GLY A 548 -5.56 -10.74 0.70
N GLU A 549 -4.84 -11.32 1.64
CA GLU A 549 -3.62 -10.78 2.24
C GLU A 549 -2.54 -10.49 1.19
N ARG A 550 -2.27 -9.21 0.97
CA ARG A 550 -1.05 -8.73 0.30
C ARG A 550 -0.09 -8.19 1.36
N SER A 551 0.29 -9.05 2.31
CA SER A 551 1.30 -8.71 3.31
C SER A 551 2.70 -9.10 2.84
N THR A 552 3.64 -8.17 2.97
CA THR A 552 5.07 -8.47 2.96
C THR A 552 5.58 -8.44 4.40
N VAL A 553 6.11 -9.55 4.90
CA VAL A 553 6.70 -9.64 6.23
C VAL A 553 8.22 -9.45 6.13
N LEU A 554 8.73 -8.43 6.80
CA LEU A 554 10.13 -8.01 6.79
C LEU A 554 10.74 -8.20 8.20
N LYS A 555 11.60 -9.20 8.40
CA LYS A 555 12.30 -9.41 9.67
C LYS A 555 13.60 -8.62 9.73
N ILE A 556 13.76 -7.78 10.74
CA ILE A 556 14.97 -6.94 10.92
C ILE A 556 15.63 -7.07 12.29
N HIS A 557 15.25 -8.06 13.12
CA HIS A 557 15.82 -8.24 14.46
C HIS A 557 17.35 -8.44 14.45
N SER A 558 18.02 -8.02 15.53
CA SER A 558 19.49 -8.03 15.64
C SER A 558 20.25 -7.21 14.58
N ASN A 559 19.67 -6.10 14.10
CA ASN A 559 20.37 -5.07 13.31
C ASN A 559 20.70 -3.83 14.17
N PRO A 560 21.81 -3.09 13.88
CA PRO A 560 22.24 -1.91 14.62
C PRO A 560 21.45 -0.62 14.25
N ILE A 561 20.12 -0.65 14.31
CA ILE A 561 19.28 0.48 13.91
C ILE A 561 19.51 1.73 14.79
N VAL A 562 19.80 2.87 14.14
CA VAL A 562 20.08 4.14 14.81
C VAL A 562 18.80 4.94 15.04
N CYS A 563 18.40 5.13 16.28
CA CYS A 563 17.19 5.86 16.63
C CYS A 563 17.45 7.38 16.67
N ASP A 564 17.63 7.97 15.50
CA ASP A 564 17.75 9.42 15.30
C ASP A 564 17.02 9.87 14.01
N CYS A 565 17.36 11.07 13.53
CA CYS A 565 16.85 11.64 12.28
C CYS A 565 16.92 10.73 11.05
N SER A 566 17.89 9.81 10.97
CA SER A 566 18.08 8.89 9.84
C SER A 566 16.97 7.84 9.71
N ASN A 567 16.27 7.54 10.81
CA ASN A 567 15.16 6.58 10.87
C ASN A 567 13.84 7.25 11.27
N TYR A 568 13.68 8.55 11.01
CA TYR A 568 12.44 9.27 11.35
C TYR A 568 11.18 8.59 10.78
N ASP A 569 11.22 8.09 9.54
CA ASP A 569 10.08 7.40 8.94
C ASP A 569 9.77 6.05 9.61
N LEU A 570 10.76 5.35 10.17
CA LEU A 570 10.51 4.15 10.99
C LEU A 570 9.72 4.51 12.25
N THR A 571 9.98 5.68 12.85
CA THR A 571 9.18 6.18 13.99
C THR A 571 7.75 6.53 13.57
N ARG A 572 7.55 7.13 12.38
CA ARG A 572 6.22 7.42 11.81
C ARG A 572 5.43 6.14 11.49
N TYR A 573 6.12 5.12 10.98
CA TYR A 573 5.56 3.79 10.75
C TYR A 573 5.12 3.19 12.09
N ASN A 574 6.00 3.16 13.09
CA ASN A 574 5.70 2.61 14.43
C ASN A 574 4.49 3.30 15.08
N ASP A 575 4.43 4.64 15.05
CA ASP A 575 3.34 5.48 15.57
C ASP A 575 2.03 5.43 14.74
N ASN A 576 1.93 4.55 13.74
CA ASN A 576 0.75 4.35 12.88
C ASN A 576 0.36 5.57 12.03
N GLN A 577 1.30 6.47 11.74
CA GLN A 577 1.08 7.60 10.84
C GLN A 577 1.06 7.13 9.36
N MET A 578 1.80 6.08 9.03
CA MET A 578 1.95 5.53 7.66
C MET A 578 0.97 4.37 7.39
N LYS A 579 -0.34 4.60 7.57
CA LYS A 579 -1.35 3.54 7.61
C LYS A 579 -1.41 2.67 6.34
N ASN A 580 -1.38 3.28 5.16
CA ASN A 580 -1.43 2.56 3.88
C ASN A 580 -0.23 1.62 3.67
N LEU A 581 0.95 2.00 4.19
CA LEU A 581 2.13 1.15 4.13
C LEU A 581 2.03 0.00 5.13
N LYS A 582 1.49 0.24 6.34
CA LYS A 582 1.21 -0.81 7.34
C LYS A 582 0.22 -1.88 6.89
N THR A 583 -0.65 -1.59 5.91
CA THR A 583 -1.52 -2.61 5.28
C THR A 583 -0.84 -3.43 4.18
N LEU A 584 0.38 -3.08 3.77
CA LEU A 584 1.15 -3.76 2.72
C LEU A 584 2.43 -4.41 3.25
N VAL A 585 3.08 -3.81 4.25
CA VAL A 585 4.34 -4.27 4.83
C VAL A 585 4.23 -4.33 6.36
N GLU A 586 4.44 -5.52 6.91
CA GLU A 586 4.63 -5.79 8.34
C GLU A 586 6.14 -5.88 8.63
N ILE A 587 6.63 -5.07 9.57
CA ILE A 587 8.05 -5.07 9.97
C ILE A 587 8.20 -5.71 11.35
N ASP A 588 8.73 -6.93 11.38
CA ASP A 588 9.06 -7.68 12.60
C ASP A 588 10.31 -7.07 13.27
N GLN A 589 10.03 -6.28 14.31
CA GLN A 589 10.99 -5.57 15.17
C GLN A 589 11.16 -6.26 16.54
N ASN A 590 10.85 -7.56 16.65
CA ASN A 590 11.00 -8.27 17.92
C ASN A 590 12.44 -8.16 18.45
N GLU A 591 12.56 -7.84 19.74
CA GLU A 591 13.83 -7.66 20.46
C GLU A 591 14.81 -6.64 19.84
N LEU A 592 14.33 -5.69 19.04
CA LEU A 592 15.15 -4.67 18.39
C LEU A 592 15.35 -3.42 19.27
N TYR A 593 16.62 -3.12 19.59
CA TYR A 593 17.04 -1.98 20.41
C TYR A 593 17.84 -0.96 19.60
N CYS A 594 17.77 0.31 20.02
CA CYS A 594 18.48 1.41 19.39
C CYS A 594 20.01 1.26 19.55
N ALA A 595 20.77 1.33 18.46
CA ALA A 595 22.23 1.22 18.51
C ALA A 595 22.89 2.37 19.30
N ASN A 596 22.29 3.56 19.24
CA ASN A 596 22.67 4.75 19.99
C ASN A 596 22.12 4.80 21.44
N ASP A 597 21.13 3.96 21.78
CA ASP A 597 20.61 3.80 23.15
C ASP A 597 20.13 2.36 23.41
N LYS A 598 21.02 1.53 23.94
CA LYS A 598 20.78 0.10 24.15
C LYS A 598 19.68 -0.22 25.18
N HIS A 599 19.15 0.77 25.89
CA HIS A 599 18.03 0.59 26.81
C HIS A 599 16.67 0.87 26.17
N ARG A 600 16.64 1.51 25.00
CA ARG A 600 15.43 1.89 24.27
C ARG A 600 15.16 0.93 23.12
N LYS A 601 13.93 0.40 23.04
CA LYS A 601 13.49 -0.39 21.87
C LYS A 601 13.12 0.54 20.72
N VAL A 602 13.36 0.11 19.49
CA VAL A 602 13.04 0.89 18.28
C VAL A 602 11.53 1.15 18.14
N ILE A 603 10.71 0.20 18.59
CA ILE A 603 9.24 0.33 18.58
C ILE A 603 8.70 1.37 19.57
N ASP A 604 9.46 1.68 20.64
CA ASP A 604 9.09 2.64 21.69
C ASP A 604 9.57 4.09 21.36
N VAL A 605 10.09 4.32 20.14
CA VAL A 605 10.58 5.63 19.70
C VAL A 605 9.47 6.44 19.06
N HIS A 606 8.76 7.24 19.87
CA HIS A 606 7.72 8.14 19.37
C HIS A 606 8.31 9.35 18.58
N PRO A 607 7.76 9.72 17.40
CA PRO A 607 8.32 10.71 16.46
C PRO A 607 8.67 12.10 16.98
N ASN A 608 7.97 12.60 18.02
CA ASN A 608 8.22 13.94 18.57
C ASN A 608 9.56 14.09 19.31
N HIS A 609 10.26 12.99 19.59
CA HIS A 609 11.57 12.95 20.23
C HIS A 609 12.74 12.86 19.23
N ILE A 610 12.49 13.06 17.93
CA ILE A 610 13.50 13.01 16.87
C ILE A 610 13.93 14.42 16.46
N ASP A 611 15.24 14.66 16.55
CA ASP A 611 15.90 15.94 16.31
C ASP A 611 16.89 15.78 15.16
N CYS A 612 16.76 16.59 14.10
CA CYS A 612 17.60 16.53 12.92
C CYS A 612 18.62 17.67 12.92
N PRO A 613 19.94 17.43 12.80
CA PRO A 613 20.93 18.50 12.67
C PRO A 613 20.81 19.18 11.30
N VAL A 614 20.80 20.51 11.26
CA VAL A 614 20.75 21.28 10.00
C VAL A 614 22.18 21.63 9.58
N LEU A 615 22.77 20.80 8.72
CA LEU A 615 24.19 20.86 8.35
C LEU A 615 24.56 22.04 7.43
N ASN A 616 23.62 22.52 6.60
CA ASN A 616 23.86 23.59 5.63
C ASN A 616 23.09 24.86 5.99
N GLY A 617 23.72 26.03 5.86
CA GLY A 617 23.08 27.34 6.06
C GLY A 617 22.98 27.85 7.50
N CYS A 618 23.37 27.02 8.48
CA CYS A 618 23.48 27.41 9.89
C CYS A 618 24.75 28.25 10.15
N PRO A 619 24.70 29.36 10.91
CA PRO A 619 25.89 30.11 11.31
C PRO A 619 26.71 29.35 12.36
N GLU A 620 28.03 29.45 12.29
CA GLU A 620 28.99 28.76 13.21
C GLU A 620 28.78 29.08 14.70
N VAL A 621 28.17 30.24 15.00
CA VAL A 621 27.85 30.72 16.36
C VAL A 621 26.47 30.27 16.87
N CYS A 622 25.76 29.47 16.09
CA CYS A 622 24.41 28.99 16.37
C CYS A 622 24.35 27.45 16.37
N ARG A 623 23.31 26.89 17.00
CA ARG A 623 22.90 25.49 16.87
C ARG A 623 21.58 25.44 16.12
N CYS A 624 21.56 24.78 14.96
CA CYS A 624 20.35 24.66 14.15
C CYS A 624 19.88 23.21 14.10
N SER A 625 18.61 22.99 14.46
CA SER A 625 17.96 21.68 14.43
C SER A 625 16.57 21.78 13.81
N TYR A 626 16.22 20.81 12.98
CA TYR A 626 14.87 20.62 12.46
C TYR A 626 14.13 19.58 13.30
N LYS A 627 12.84 19.84 13.55
CA LYS A 627 11.90 18.98 14.29
C LYS A 627 10.83 18.51 13.31
N PRO A 628 10.99 17.32 12.67
CA PRO A 628 10.12 16.91 11.57
C PRO A 628 8.65 16.80 11.96
N TYR A 629 8.35 16.24 13.14
CA TYR A 629 6.99 16.05 13.66
C TYR A 629 6.18 17.35 13.79
N TYR A 630 6.84 18.47 14.10
CA TYR A 630 6.22 19.79 14.17
C TYR A 630 6.41 20.61 12.88
N THR A 631 7.13 20.08 11.88
CA THR A 631 7.62 20.80 10.69
C THR A 631 8.28 22.14 11.04
N ALA A 632 9.06 22.15 12.12
CA ALA A 632 9.60 23.35 12.74
C ALA A 632 11.14 23.37 12.64
N ILE A 633 11.72 24.52 12.30
CA ILE A 633 13.16 24.76 12.44
C ILE A 633 13.44 25.54 13.72
N ILE A 634 14.46 25.13 14.48
CA ILE A 634 14.97 25.80 15.67
C ILE A 634 16.39 26.27 15.37
N VAL A 635 16.66 27.54 15.65
CA VAL A 635 17.93 28.21 15.43
C VAL A 635 18.29 28.93 16.73
N ASP A 636 19.17 28.31 17.52
CA ASP A 636 19.59 28.83 18.83
C ASP A 636 21.00 29.43 18.74
N CYS A 637 21.08 30.74 18.87
CA CYS A 637 22.32 31.51 19.01
C CYS A 637 22.34 32.27 20.35
N SER A 638 21.60 31.80 21.35
CA SER A 638 21.54 32.41 22.67
C SER A 638 22.90 32.34 23.37
N LYS A 639 23.24 33.34 24.20
CA LYS A 639 24.51 33.40 24.99
C LYS A 639 25.80 33.46 24.15
N SER A 640 25.69 33.66 22.83
CA SER A 640 26.80 33.68 21.86
C SER A 640 27.51 35.05 21.74
N LYS A 641 27.20 36.03 22.60
CA LYS A 641 27.78 37.38 22.64
C LYS A 641 27.61 38.20 21.34
N LEU A 642 26.52 37.96 20.61
CA LEU A 642 26.23 38.59 19.34
C LEU A 642 25.96 40.09 19.50
N THR A 643 26.70 40.94 18.79
CA THR A 643 26.48 42.40 18.73
C THR A 643 25.65 42.84 17.52
N THR A 644 25.45 41.93 16.55
CA THR A 644 24.68 42.16 15.32
C THR A 644 23.89 40.90 14.96
N TYR A 645 22.73 41.07 14.35
CA TYR A 645 21.90 39.95 13.88
C TYR A 645 22.68 39.00 12.94
N PRO A 646 22.70 37.68 13.21
CA PRO A 646 23.43 36.70 12.41
C PRO A 646 22.71 36.41 11.08
N LYS A 647 23.46 36.22 9.99
CA LYS A 647 22.88 35.94 8.66
C LYS A 647 22.63 34.45 8.46
N PHE A 648 21.40 34.09 8.18
CA PHE A 648 20.96 32.72 7.87
C PHE A 648 20.88 32.49 6.36
N ASN A 649 21.30 31.34 5.85
CA ASN A 649 21.23 31.05 4.41
C ASN A 649 20.74 29.63 4.13
N PHE A 650 19.50 29.34 4.54
CA PHE A 650 18.82 28.08 4.27
C PHE A 650 18.08 28.14 2.92
N THR A 651 18.37 27.21 2.02
CA THR A 651 17.53 26.93 0.84
C THR A 651 16.28 26.17 1.29
N LEU A 652 15.14 26.86 1.34
CA LEU A 652 13.86 26.32 1.80
C LEU A 652 13.11 25.59 0.68
N ASP A 653 13.61 24.40 0.30
CA ASP A 653 12.88 23.48 -0.60
C ASP A 653 11.62 22.88 0.06
N GLN A 654 11.43 23.12 1.36
CA GLN A 654 10.24 22.76 2.13
C GLN A 654 9.79 23.96 2.98
N THR A 655 8.49 24.28 2.94
CA THR A 655 7.90 25.34 3.75
C THR A 655 7.68 24.86 5.19
N PHE A 656 8.60 25.20 6.10
CA PHE A 656 8.40 24.98 7.53
C PHE A 656 7.17 25.77 8.04
N ASN A 657 6.36 25.14 8.88
CA ASN A 657 5.19 25.81 9.48
C ASN A 657 5.55 26.69 10.68
N GLN A 658 6.74 26.49 11.25
CA GLN A 658 7.24 27.23 12.41
C GLN A 658 8.75 27.46 12.32
N THR A 659 9.19 28.65 12.71
CA THR A 659 10.60 29.06 12.74
C THR A 659 10.86 29.68 14.11
N TYR A 660 11.60 28.95 14.95
CA TYR A 660 12.06 29.41 16.26
C TYR A 660 13.46 29.99 16.11
N LEU A 661 13.60 31.27 16.37
CA LEU A 661 14.88 31.98 16.37
C LEU A 661 15.17 32.49 17.79
N LEU A 662 16.13 31.86 18.45
CA LEU A 662 16.50 32.14 19.84
C LEU A 662 17.82 32.90 19.86
N LEU A 663 17.76 34.17 20.25
CA LEU A 663 18.88 35.11 20.29
C LEU A 663 19.05 35.71 21.71
N GLY A 664 18.56 35.00 22.73
CA GLY A 664 18.54 35.48 24.12
C GLY A 664 19.93 35.65 24.75
N ASP A 665 20.05 36.49 25.77
CA ASP A 665 21.29 36.74 26.54
C ASP A 665 22.49 37.13 25.63
N ASN A 666 22.29 38.12 24.76
CA ASN A 666 23.28 38.61 23.78
C ASN A 666 23.52 40.14 23.94
N LEU A 667 24.21 40.76 22.99
CA LEU A 667 24.58 42.19 23.01
C LEU A 667 23.94 42.96 21.84
N LEU A 668 22.80 42.48 21.34
CA LEU A 668 22.10 43.07 20.19
C LEU A 668 21.45 44.40 20.59
N THR A 669 21.75 45.48 19.87
CA THR A 669 21.05 46.78 20.02
C THR A 669 19.84 46.91 19.10
N ARG A 670 19.67 45.98 18.15
CA ARG A 670 18.55 45.85 17.22
C ARG A 670 18.34 44.38 16.85
N GLY A 671 17.11 44.01 16.54
CA GLY A 671 16.76 42.70 15.98
C GLY A 671 16.77 42.69 14.43
N PRO A 672 16.05 41.74 13.81
CA PRO A 672 16.06 41.53 12.36
C PRO A 672 15.42 42.65 11.53
N THR A 673 15.81 42.76 10.26
CA THR A 673 15.31 43.77 9.31
C THR A 673 14.64 43.14 8.07
N GLU A 674 13.70 43.88 7.45
CA GLU A 674 12.86 43.38 6.33
C GLU A 674 13.66 42.93 5.08
N ASN A 675 14.96 43.27 4.99
CA ASN A 675 15.88 42.85 3.93
C ASN A 675 16.61 41.52 4.22
N GLU A 676 16.39 40.89 5.37
CA GLU A 676 17.09 39.67 5.78
C GLU A 676 16.39 38.40 5.31
N THR A 677 17.20 37.40 4.96
CA THR A 677 16.75 36.09 4.51
C THR A 677 15.84 35.43 5.53
N ASN A 678 14.68 34.97 5.05
CA ASN A 678 13.61 34.31 5.84
C ASN A 678 12.92 35.20 6.90
N TYR A 679 13.13 36.53 6.90
CA TYR A 679 12.47 37.48 7.82
C TYR A 679 10.96 37.26 7.94
N SER A 680 10.27 37.07 6.81
CA SER A 680 8.82 36.86 6.75
C SER A 680 8.32 35.57 7.41
N ASN A 681 9.21 34.60 7.63
CA ASN A 681 8.86 33.23 8.02
C ASN A 681 9.13 32.97 9.51
N ILE A 682 9.63 33.98 10.26
CA ILE A 682 9.89 33.89 11.70
C ILE A 682 8.55 33.86 12.44
N THR A 683 8.27 32.77 13.15
CA THR A 683 7.03 32.61 13.93
C THR A 683 7.25 32.81 15.43
N ASN A 684 8.42 32.44 15.94
CA ASN A 684 8.76 32.55 17.36
C ASN A 684 10.16 33.19 17.45
N LEU A 685 10.26 34.37 18.08
CA LEU A 685 11.49 35.16 18.16
C LEU A 685 11.80 35.50 19.61
N ASP A 686 12.92 34.99 20.12
CA ASP A 686 13.44 35.37 21.44
C ASP A 686 14.64 36.32 21.29
N LEU A 687 14.50 37.52 21.83
CA LEU A 687 15.51 38.57 21.90
C LEU A 687 15.70 39.04 23.35
N SER A 688 15.31 38.24 24.35
CA SER A 688 15.43 38.60 25.76
C SER A 688 16.89 38.77 26.20
N GLY A 689 17.14 39.55 27.26
CA GLY A 689 18.51 39.75 27.80
C GLY A 689 19.46 40.40 26.80
N ASN A 690 18.99 41.39 26.04
CA ASN A 690 19.76 42.12 25.03
C ASN A 690 19.79 43.63 25.32
N LEU A 691 20.34 44.43 24.40
CA LEU A 691 20.54 45.88 24.55
C LEU A 691 19.58 46.69 23.65
N ILE A 692 18.43 46.13 23.28
CA ILE A 692 17.49 46.77 22.34
C ILE A 692 16.75 47.90 23.05
N SER A 693 16.83 49.11 22.50
CA SER A 693 16.22 50.33 23.09
C SER A 693 15.07 50.93 22.28
N ALA A 694 14.80 50.42 21.08
CA ALA A 694 13.71 50.85 20.19
C ALA A 694 13.29 49.71 19.26
N MET A 695 12.06 49.77 18.73
CA MET A 695 11.48 48.74 17.86
C MET A 695 10.71 49.41 16.70
N ASP A 696 11.15 49.20 15.46
CA ASP A 696 10.57 49.74 14.21
C ASP A 696 10.16 48.66 13.19
N TRP A 697 10.61 47.42 13.42
CA TRP A 697 10.35 46.21 12.62
C TRP A 697 9.61 45.15 13.47
N VAL A 698 8.91 44.24 12.80
CA VAL A 698 8.32 43.01 13.39
C VAL A 698 8.01 42.01 12.26
N PRO A 699 8.35 40.71 12.38
CA PRO A 699 8.00 39.70 11.39
C PRO A 699 6.49 39.56 11.19
N SER A 700 6.03 39.43 9.93
CA SER A 700 4.60 39.41 9.61
C SER A 700 3.87 38.14 10.05
N GLN A 701 4.58 37.01 10.13
CA GLN A 701 4.05 35.72 10.59
C GLN A 701 4.27 35.47 12.10
N ILE A 702 4.70 36.47 12.87
CA ILE A 702 5.03 36.28 14.29
C ILE A 702 3.79 35.81 15.09
N LYS A 703 4.01 34.79 15.91
CA LYS A 703 3.10 34.22 16.92
C LYS A 703 3.62 34.51 18.33
N GLU A 704 4.93 34.51 18.51
CA GLU A 704 5.57 34.68 19.82
C GLU A 704 6.78 35.60 19.70
N LEU A 705 6.80 36.66 20.51
CA LEU A 705 7.89 37.63 20.56
C LEU A 705 8.30 37.86 22.02
N ASN A 706 9.52 37.44 22.37
CA ASN A 706 10.11 37.68 23.68
C ASN A 706 11.15 38.81 23.61
N LEU A 707 10.89 39.90 24.35
CA LEU A 707 11.75 41.07 24.48
C LEU A 707 12.11 41.34 25.96
N ASN A 708 11.92 40.37 26.86
CA ASN A 708 12.17 40.53 28.29
C ASN A 708 13.61 41.00 28.58
N ASN A 709 13.80 41.81 29.63
CA ASN A 709 15.13 42.27 30.06
C ASN A 709 15.95 42.97 28.94
N ASN A 710 15.33 43.94 28.26
CA ASN A 710 15.98 44.83 27.29
C ASN A 710 16.00 46.29 27.80
N LEU A 711 16.35 47.25 26.94
CA LEU A 711 16.43 48.68 27.27
C LEU A 711 15.23 49.48 26.73
N LEU A 712 14.08 48.83 26.50
CA LEU A 712 12.88 49.49 25.96
C LEU A 712 12.24 50.40 27.02
N THR A 713 12.08 51.68 26.68
CA THR A 713 11.46 52.68 27.57
C THR A 713 10.02 53.03 27.18
N ASN A 714 9.69 52.81 25.90
CA ASN A 714 8.39 53.03 25.25
C ASN A 714 8.39 52.24 23.93
N LEU A 715 7.22 52.12 23.28
CA LEU A 715 7.08 51.48 21.97
C LEU A 715 6.30 52.42 21.03
N ASP A 716 6.85 52.68 19.85
CA ASP A 716 6.24 53.63 18.90
C ASP A 716 4.88 53.15 18.38
N SER A 717 3.96 54.09 18.19
CA SER A 717 2.61 53.84 17.63
C SER A 717 2.66 53.14 16.26
N SER A 718 3.73 53.35 15.49
CA SER A 718 4.01 52.69 14.23
C SER A 718 4.28 51.19 14.40
N PHE A 719 5.08 50.81 15.40
CA PHE A 719 5.35 49.42 15.77
C PHE A 719 4.10 48.75 16.33
N ILE A 720 3.37 49.41 17.24
CA ILE A 720 2.12 48.88 17.81
C ILE A 720 1.08 48.62 16.71
N ARG A 721 1.00 49.48 15.69
CA ARG A 721 0.16 49.25 14.50
C ARG A 721 0.66 48.09 13.62
N LYS A 722 1.97 47.93 13.40
CA LYS A 722 2.52 46.74 12.73
C LYS A 722 2.16 45.47 13.52
N LEU A 723 2.37 45.48 14.83
CA LEU A 723 2.11 44.37 15.75
C LEU A 723 0.64 43.92 15.74
N ASN A 724 -0.30 44.88 15.78
CA ASN A 724 -1.75 44.62 15.63
C ASN A 724 -2.15 44.01 14.27
N SER A 725 -1.31 44.11 13.23
CA SER A 725 -1.55 43.47 11.93
C SER A 725 -0.96 42.03 11.82
N THR A 726 -0.22 41.58 12.84
CA THR A 726 0.32 40.22 12.91
C THR A 726 -0.67 39.23 13.54
N ARG A 727 -0.30 37.95 13.60
CA ARG A 727 -1.07 36.90 14.30
C ARG A 727 -0.50 36.58 15.69
N ILE A 728 0.08 37.57 16.38
CA ILE A 728 0.72 37.34 17.67
C ILE A 728 -0.23 36.73 18.72
N GLU A 729 0.24 35.66 19.35
CA GLU A 729 -0.41 34.84 20.37
C GLU A 729 0.20 35.09 21.76
N ARG A 730 1.54 35.30 21.84
CA ARG A 730 2.28 35.64 23.08
C ARG A 730 3.30 36.77 22.85
N LEU A 731 3.42 37.69 23.82
CA LEU A 731 4.29 38.87 23.80
C LEU A 731 4.89 39.12 25.18
N HIS A 732 6.22 39.02 25.31
CA HIS A 732 6.91 39.17 26.59
C HIS A 732 7.71 40.49 26.63
N LEU A 733 7.41 41.34 27.63
CA LEU A 733 7.90 42.72 27.75
C LEU A 733 8.42 43.07 29.16
N GLN A 734 8.55 42.09 30.06
CA GLN A 734 9.00 42.24 31.44
C GLN A 734 10.45 42.73 31.54
N GLY A 735 10.83 43.27 32.70
CA GLY A 735 12.22 43.67 33.00
C GLY A 735 12.80 44.80 32.13
N ASN A 736 11.97 45.48 31.33
CA ASN A 736 12.34 46.64 30.54
C ASN A 736 12.10 47.96 31.32
N PRO A 737 12.91 49.01 31.11
CA PRO A 737 12.83 50.29 31.83
C PRO A 737 11.68 51.19 31.34
N TRP A 738 10.43 50.73 31.42
CA TRP A 738 9.24 51.47 30.94
C TRP A 738 9.08 52.83 31.65
N ASN A 739 9.03 53.92 30.87
CA ASN A 739 8.99 55.29 31.41
C ASN A 739 7.71 55.62 32.17
N CYS A 740 6.57 55.01 31.78
CA CYS A 740 5.24 55.34 32.28
C CYS A 740 4.91 56.85 32.19
N ASP A 741 5.10 57.42 31.00
CA ASP A 741 4.71 58.77 30.63
C ASP A 741 3.72 58.77 29.44
N CYS A 742 3.35 59.94 28.92
CA CYS A 742 2.50 60.10 27.72
C CYS A 742 2.95 59.26 26.50
N LYS A 743 4.24 58.94 26.34
CA LYS A 743 4.73 58.15 25.19
C LYS A 743 4.43 56.65 25.35
N THR A 744 4.14 56.20 26.56
CA THR A 744 3.73 54.82 26.86
C THR A 744 2.22 54.61 26.79
N TRP A 745 1.42 55.65 26.48
CA TRP A 745 -0.04 55.57 26.38
C TRP A 745 -0.53 54.51 25.38
N ASP A 746 -0.01 54.52 24.15
CA ASP A 746 -0.45 53.57 23.12
C ASP A 746 -0.12 52.12 23.50
N LEU A 747 0.97 51.91 24.25
CA LEU A 747 1.34 50.61 24.81
C LEU A 747 0.40 50.19 25.95
N GLN A 748 0.02 51.11 26.83
CA GLN A 748 -1.00 50.84 27.85
C GLN A 748 -2.30 50.36 27.22
N VAL A 749 -2.82 51.10 26.23
CA VAL A 749 -4.07 50.76 25.52
C VAL A 749 -3.95 49.39 24.85
N TYR A 750 -2.85 49.15 24.12
CA TYR A 750 -2.59 47.85 23.49
C TYR A 750 -2.62 46.67 24.49
N LEU A 751 -1.99 46.84 25.67
CA LEU A 751 -1.94 45.80 26.70
C LEU A 751 -3.29 45.58 27.39
N MET A 752 -4.09 46.63 27.58
CA MET A 752 -5.46 46.48 28.11
C MET A 752 -6.36 45.72 27.13
N ASP A 753 -6.24 45.99 25.82
CA ASP A 753 -6.98 45.26 24.78
C ASP A 753 -6.48 43.81 24.58
N ASN A 754 -5.19 43.54 24.85
CA ASN A 754 -4.53 42.25 24.60
C ASN A 754 -4.09 41.51 25.88
N TYR A 755 -4.70 41.77 27.04
CA TYR A 755 -4.25 41.28 28.37
C TYR A 755 -4.09 39.75 28.52
N LYS A 756 -4.59 38.93 27.59
CA LYS A 756 -4.38 37.46 27.57
C LYS A 756 -3.15 37.01 26.78
N LYS A 757 -2.53 37.92 26.04
CA LYS A 757 -1.41 37.65 25.11
C LYS A 757 -0.09 38.23 25.61
N ALA A 758 -0.12 39.17 26.55
CA ALA A 758 1.07 39.90 26.97
C ALA A 758 1.26 39.82 28.49
N ASP A 759 2.52 39.83 28.92
CA ASP A 759 2.89 39.82 30.34
C ASP A 759 2.55 41.15 31.04
N ASP A 760 2.27 41.08 32.34
CA ASP A 760 2.20 42.26 33.21
C ASP A 760 3.56 42.99 33.24
N ILE A 761 3.57 44.30 32.96
CA ILE A 761 4.77 45.14 32.96
C ILE A 761 4.71 46.30 33.95
N PHE A 762 5.86 46.64 34.53
CA PHE A 762 6.02 47.61 35.60
C PHE A 762 6.88 48.81 35.18
N CYS A 763 6.64 49.95 35.81
CA CYS A 763 7.36 51.20 35.51
C CYS A 763 8.79 51.21 36.07
N MET A 764 9.71 51.90 35.40
CA MET A 764 11.09 52.09 35.89
C MET A 764 11.14 52.90 37.20
N ASN A 765 10.28 53.91 37.32
CA ASN A 765 10.30 54.88 38.44
C ASN A 765 9.33 54.55 39.57
N SER A 766 8.50 53.50 39.44
CA SER A 766 7.60 53.01 40.49
C SER A 766 7.28 51.54 40.26
N ASN A 767 7.15 50.75 41.33
CA ASN A 767 6.79 49.32 41.22
C ASN A 767 5.27 49.14 40.95
N THR A 768 4.75 49.92 40.01
CA THR A 768 3.35 50.00 39.58
C THR A 768 3.23 49.42 38.18
N GLU A 769 2.16 48.67 37.95
CA GLU A 769 1.85 48.03 36.67
C GLU A 769 1.24 49.05 35.69
N LEU A 770 1.71 49.08 34.44
CA LEU A 770 1.32 50.12 33.46
C LEU A 770 -0.20 50.16 33.22
N THR A 771 -0.83 48.99 33.11
CA THR A 771 -2.29 48.79 32.93
C THR A 771 -3.14 49.35 34.08
N LYS A 772 -2.56 49.55 35.27
CA LYS A 772 -3.25 50.00 36.48
C LYS A 772 -3.13 51.52 36.75
N LEU A 773 -2.42 52.25 35.89
CA LEU A 773 -2.29 53.71 35.96
C LEU A 773 -3.48 54.43 35.30
N THR A 774 -4.23 55.21 36.07
CA THR A 774 -5.47 55.86 35.59
C THR A 774 -5.29 57.18 34.83
N GLU A 775 -4.12 57.84 34.94
CA GLU A 775 -3.84 59.13 34.27
C GLU A 775 -2.38 59.19 33.76
N LEU A 776 -2.06 58.43 32.70
CA LEU A 776 -0.72 58.49 32.06
C LEU A 776 -0.49 59.74 31.21
N CYS A 777 -1.55 60.39 30.71
CA CYS A 777 -1.39 61.51 29.79
C CYS A 777 -2.46 62.60 29.96
N LYS A 778 -2.11 63.66 30.71
CA LYS A 778 -2.99 64.82 30.95
C LYS A 778 -2.90 65.85 29.81
N VAL A 779 -3.48 65.50 28.66
CA VAL A 779 -3.58 66.40 27.50
C VAL A 779 -4.76 67.35 27.67
N SER A 780 -4.52 68.67 27.55
CA SER A 780 -5.59 69.67 27.55
C SER A 780 -6.46 69.50 26.29
N PRO A 781 -7.79 69.30 26.42
CA PRO A 781 -8.66 69.00 25.28
C PRO A 781 -8.80 70.16 24.28
N TYR A 782 -8.39 71.38 24.66
CA TYR A 782 -8.47 72.54 23.78
C TYR A 782 -7.44 72.52 22.63
N LEU A 783 -6.28 71.89 22.81
CA LEU A 783 -5.21 71.92 21.80
C LEU A 783 -5.35 70.79 20.77
N THR A 784 -5.69 69.58 21.22
CA THR A 784 -5.88 68.40 20.37
C THR A 784 -7.17 68.42 19.55
N ILE A 785 -8.16 69.23 19.92
CA ILE A 785 -9.35 69.45 19.08
C ILE A 785 -9.06 70.52 18.01
N MET A 786 -8.38 71.62 18.36
CA MET A 786 -8.16 72.72 17.43
C MET A 786 -7.14 72.39 16.32
N LEU A 787 -6.06 71.66 16.61
CA LEU A 787 -5.02 71.41 15.59
C LEU A 787 -5.50 70.52 14.42
N PRO A 788 -6.20 69.38 14.65
CA PRO A 788 -6.76 68.56 13.57
C PRO A 788 -7.97 69.21 12.90
N ILE A 789 -8.73 70.07 13.60
CA ILE A 789 -9.76 70.88 12.96
C ILE A 789 -9.13 71.91 12.01
N ILE A 790 -8.06 72.61 12.40
CA ILE A 790 -7.40 73.59 11.53
C ILE A 790 -6.68 72.90 10.37
N LEU A 791 -5.91 71.83 10.61
CA LEU A 791 -5.24 71.06 9.55
C LEU A 791 -6.25 70.32 8.66
N GLY A 792 -7.33 69.77 9.23
CA GLY A 792 -8.42 69.14 8.50
C GLY A 792 -9.19 70.13 7.64
N ILE A 793 -9.50 71.33 8.16
CA ILE A 793 -10.09 72.43 7.39
C ILE A 793 -9.12 72.88 6.30
N PHE A 794 -7.82 73.02 6.56
CA PHE A 794 -6.84 73.44 5.55
C PHE A 794 -6.63 72.38 4.46
N LEU A 795 -6.63 71.09 4.83
CA LEU A 795 -6.55 69.97 3.88
C LEU A 795 -7.85 69.80 3.10
N CYS A 796 -9.02 69.96 3.74
CA CYS A 796 -10.31 69.98 3.05
C CYS A 796 -10.43 71.20 2.13
N PHE A 797 -9.91 72.38 2.49
CA PHE A 797 -9.82 73.52 1.58
C PHE A 797 -8.83 73.27 0.45
N ALA A 798 -7.66 72.66 0.71
CA ALA A 798 -6.69 72.34 -0.33
C ALA A 798 -7.21 71.28 -1.32
N ILE A 799 -7.89 70.24 -0.83
CA ILE A 799 -8.54 69.21 -1.64
C ILE A 799 -9.75 69.79 -2.37
N ALA A 800 -10.62 70.54 -1.69
CA ALA A 800 -11.76 71.20 -2.33
C ALA A 800 -11.31 72.25 -3.37
N PHE A 801 -10.21 72.96 -3.13
CA PHE A 801 -9.61 73.89 -4.10
C PHE A 801 -8.97 73.14 -5.27
N ALA A 802 -8.27 72.03 -5.05
CA ALA A 802 -7.71 71.22 -6.13
C ALA A 802 -8.80 70.54 -6.98
N VAL A 803 -9.86 70.02 -6.34
CA VAL A 803 -11.04 69.45 -6.99
C VAL A 803 -11.83 70.53 -7.72
N PHE A 804 -12.05 71.70 -7.10
CA PHE A 804 -12.66 72.86 -7.76
C PHE A 804 -11.83 73.32 -8.96
N TYR A 805 -10.52 73.49 -8.82
CA TYR A 805 -9.65 73.95 -9.90
C TYR A 805 -9.58 72.96 -11.07
N ARG A 806 -9.64 71.64 -10.78
CA ARG A 806 -9.60 70.57 -11.80
C ARG A 806 -10.95 70.25 -12.43
N TYR A 807 -12.07 70.48 -11.74
CA TYR A 807 -13.43 70.17 -12.19
C TYR A 807 -14.37 71.38 -12.11
N GLN A 808 -13.84 72.59 -12.29
CA GLN A 808 -14.55 73.87 -12.09
C GLN A 808 -15.83 73.99 -12.92
N THR A 809 -15.82 73.47 -14.15
CA THR A 809 -16.98 73.52 -15.05
C THR A 809 -18.10 72.63 -14.51
N GLU A 810 -17.80 71.37 -14.24
CA GLU A 810 -18.79 70.35 -13.83
C GLU A 810 -19.34 70.65 -12.44
N ILE A 811 -18.53 71.21 -11.53
CA ILE A 811 -18.98 71.64 -10.21
C ILE A 811 -19.93 72.85 -10.30
N LYS A 812 -19.66 73.82 -11.19
CA LYS A 812 -20.58 74.94 -11.43
C LYS A 812 -21.89 74.48 -12.07
N ILE A 813 -21.84 73.55 -13.02
CA ILE A 813 -23.04 72.93 -13.64
C ILE A 813 -23.86 72.19 -12.56
N TYR A 814 -23.21 71.36 -11.72
CA TYR A 814 -23.88 70.64 -10.64
C TYR A 814 -24.55 71.57 -9.62
N LEU A 815 -23.86 72.63 -9.18
CA LEU A 815 -24.41 73.62 -8.23
C LEU A 815 -25.64 74.32 -8.81
N TYR A 816 -25.59 74.73 -10.08
CA TYR A 816 -26.71 75.36 -10.79
C TYR A 816 -27.90 74.39 -10.92
N ALA A 817 -27.66 73.16 -11.41
CA ALA A 817 -28.68 72.13 -11.60
C ALA A 817 -29.32 71.62 -10.29
N LYS A 818 -28.75 71.94 -9.13
CA LYS A 818 -29.30 71.64 -7.78
C LYS A 818 -29.80 72.86 -7.01
N ASN A 819 -29.83 74.06 -7.61
CA ASN A 819 -30.20 75.33 -6.95
C ASN A 819 -29.36 75.65 -5.69
N LEU A 820 -28.11 75.18 -5.63
CA LEU A 820 -27.21 75.39 -4.49
C LEU A 820 -26.27 76.57 -4.76
N CYS A 821 -26.23 77.52 -3.82
CA CYS A 821 -25.33 78.69 -3.87
C CYS A 821 -25.40 79.55 -5.15
N LEU A 822 -26.62 79.79 -5.67
CA LEU A 822 -26.94 80.62 -6.85
C LEU A 822 -26.45 82.09 -6.82
N TRP A 823 -25.74 82.51 -5.77
CA TRP A 823 -25.09 83.82 -5.66
C TRP A 823 -23.62 83.78 -6.13
N PHE A 824 -23.09 82.61 -6.47
CA PHE A 824 -21.69 82.38 -6.89
C PHE A 824 -21.54 81.79 -8.30
N VAL A 825 -22.66 81.50 -8.99
CA VAL A 825 -22.68 80.99 -10.37
C VAL A 825 -23.87 81.60 -11.10
N THR A 826 -23.61 82.39 -12.15
CA THR A 826 -24.64 82.92 -13.04
C THR A 826 -24.70 82.15 -14.37
N GLU A 827 -25.85 82.20 -15.05
CA GLU A 827 -25.98 81.60 -16.39
C GLU A 827 -25.02 82.27 -17.40
N GLU A 828 -24.82 83.58 -17.30
CA GLU A 828 -23.84 84.35 -18.10
C GLU A 828 -22.38 83.88 -17.90
N GLU A 829 -22.03 83.29 -16.75
CA GLU A 829 -20.69 82.71 -16.51
C GLU A 829 -20.54 81.28 -17.04
N LEU A 830 -21.64 80.51 -17.09
CA LEU A 830 -21.64 79.16 -17.66
C LEU A 830 -21.71 79.16 -19.19
N ASP A 831 -22.17 80.26 -19.78
CA ASP A 831 -22.29 80.48 -21.23
C ASP A 831 -21.29 81.51 -21.77
N LYS A 832 -20.29 81.88 -20.97
CA LYS A 832 -19.29 82.91 -21.29
C LYS A 832 -18.49 82.59 -22.55
N ASP A 833 -18.18 81.30 -22.76
CA ASP A 833 -17.32 80.81 -23.83
C ASP A 833 -18.13 80.34 -25.06
N LYS A 834 -19.46 80.56 -25.08
CA LYS A 834 -20.35 80.21 -26.19
C LYS A 834 -20.27 81.27 -27.31
N THR A 835 -19.92 80.84 -28.51
CA THR A 835 -19.71 81.70 -29.69
C THR A 835 -20.96 82.46 -30.14
N TYR A 836 -22.17 81.90 -29.97
CA TYR A 836 -23.44 82.44 -30.47
C TYR A 836 -24.51 82.54 -29.35
N ASP A 837 -25.44 83.48 -29.47
CA ASP A 837 -26.56 83.61 -28.52
C ASP A 837 -27.67 82.59 -28.81
N VAL A 838 -27.89 82.28 -30.10
CA VAL A 838 -28.89 81.29 -30.53
C VAL A 838 -28.52 80.64 -31.86
N PHE A 839 -28.57 79.31 -31.93
CA PHE A 839 -28.58 78.55 -33.18
C PHE A 839 -30.04 78.32 -33.61
N ILE A 840 -30.39 78.63 -34.85
CA ILE A 840 -31.73 78.37 -35.39
C ILE A 840 -31.67 77.12 -36.27
N SER A 841 -32.44 76.11 -35.88
CA SER A 841 -32.63 74.85 -36.58
C SER A 841 -33.99 74.89 -37.31
N TYR A 842 -33.96 74.69 -38.63
CA TYR A 842 -35.10 74.81 -39.53
C TYR A 842 -34.88 73.97 -40.79
N ALA A 843 -35.96 73.52 -41.44
CA ALA A 843 -35.86 72.81 -42.72
C ALA A 843 -35.61 73.79 -43.86
N ASN A 844 -34.82 73.40 -44.86
CA ASN A 844 -34.42 74.28 -45.98
C ASN A 844 -35.65 74.86 -46.75
N GLN A 845 -36.79 74.17 -46.74
CA GLN A 845 -38.05 74.65 -47.32
C GLN A 845 -38.61 75.89 -46.59
N ASP A 846 -38.31 76.06 -45.30
CA ASP A 846 -38.73 77.19 -44.48
C ASP A 846 -37.75 78.37 -44.54
N GLU A 847 -36.63 78.28 -45.28
CA GLU A 847 -35.57 79.30 -45.30
C GLU A 847 -36.09 80.70 -45.67
N ALA A 848 -37.04 80.80 -46.60
CA ALA A 848 -37.66 82.07 -46.98
C ALA A 848 -38.39 82.76 -45.81
N PHE A 849 -38.95 82.00 -44.88
CA PHE A 849 -39.54 82.52 -43.64
C PHE A 849 -38.44 82.95 -42.64
N ILE A 850 -37.38 82.15 -42.49
CA ILE A 850 -36.26 82.48 -41.59
C ILE A 850 -35.54 83.75 -42.03
N ALA A 851 -35.13 83.84 -43.30
CA ALA A 851 -34.43 85.00 -43.86
C ALA A 851 -35.36 86.23 -43.99
N GLY A 852 -36.63 86.04 -44.32
CA GLY A 852 -37.58 87.15 -44.51
C GLY A 852 -38.17 87.74 -43.22
N HIS A 853 -38.30 86.94 -42.16
CA HIS A 853 -39.04 87.34 -40.95
C HIS A 853 -38.35 87.03 -39.61
N LEU A 854 -37.54 85.98 -39.51
CA LEU A 854 -36.96 85.58 -38.22
C LEU A 854 -35.58 86.20 -37.96
N LEU A 855 -34.64 86.06 -38.90
CA LEU A 855 -33.30 86.62 -38.81
C LEU A 855 -33.27 88.17 -38.68
N PRO A 856 -34.02 88.96 -39.47
CA PRO A 856 -33.95 90.42 -39.39
C PRO A 856 -34.34 90.96 -38.00
N GLU A 857 -35.41 90.44 -37.41
CA GLU A 857 -35.89 90.85 -36.08
C GLU A 857 -35.02 90.31 -34.92
N LEU A 858 -34.20 89.28 -35.14
CA LEU A 858 -33.28 88.74 -34.13
C LEU A 858 -31.89 89.40 -34.20
N GLU A 859 -31.35 89.63 -35.39
CA GLU A 859 -30.02 90.22 -35.59
C GLU A 859 -30.01 91.76 -35.58
N HIS A 860 -31.10 92.39 -36.03
CA HIS A 860 -31.20 93.86 -36.18
C HIS A 860 -32.33 94.48 -35.33
N GLY A 861 -32.96 93.68 -34.44
CA GLY A 861 -33.98 94.14 -33.51
C GLY A 861 -33.43 95.01 -32.37
N PRO A 862 -34.30 95.52 -31.47
CA PRO A 862 -33.92 96.42 -30.37
C PRO A 862 -32.94 95.79 -29.35
N HIS A 863 -32.86 94.46 -29.32
CA HIS A 863 -31.82 93.69 -28.65
C HIS A 863 -31.25 92.72 -29.70
N PRO A 864 -30.10 93.02 -30.32
CA PRO A 864 -29.52 92.18 -31.37
C PRO A 864 -28.86 90.95 -30.75
N PHE A 865 -29.15 89.77 -31.31
CA PHE A 865 -28.55 88.50 -30.94
C PHE A 865 -27.53 88.06 -32.00
N LYS A 866 -26.42 87.46 -31.57
CA LYS A 866 -25.50 86.79 -32.49
C LYS A 866 -26.06 85.41 -32.86
N VAL A 867 -26.72 85.33 -34.01
CA VAL A 867 -27.41 84.12 -34.48
C VAL A 867 -26.47 83.20 -35.28
N CYS A 868 -26.66 81.89 -35.18
CA CYS A 868 -26.06 80.88 -36.07
C CYS A 868 -27.14 80.23 -36.94
N VAL A 869 -26.92 80.10 -38.26
CA VAL A 869 -27.80 79.38 -39.19
C VAL A 869 -27.02 78.54 -40.20
N HIS A 870 -27.54 77.36 -40.56
CA HIS A 870 -26.79 76.39 -41.37
C HIS A 870 -26.49 76.84 -42.81
N THR A 871 -27.30 77.71 -43.42
CA THR A 871 -27.03 78.21 -44.78
C THR A 871 -26.02 79.37 -44.84
N ARG A 872 -25.54 79.87 -43.70
CA ARG A 872 -24.52 80.94 -43.61
C ARG A 872 -23.26 80.54 -42.85
N ASP A 873 -23.45 79.91 -41.69
CA ASP A 873 -22.41 79.73 -40.67
C ASP A 873 -21.71 78.35 -40.76
N PHE A 874 -22.21 77.41 -41.58
CA PHE A 874 -21.56 76.10 -41.79
C PHE A 874 -20.46 76.19 -42.86
N ILE A 875 -19.35 75.49 -42.62
CA ILE A 875 -18.18 75.41 -43.48
C ILE A 875 -18.44 74.40 -44.62
N PRO A 876 -18.34 74.79 -45.90
CA PRO A 876 -18.49 73.87 -47.02
C PRO A 876 -17.41 72.79 -47.05
N GLY A 877 -17.81 71.53 -47.09
CA GLY A 877 -16.92 70.36 -47.17
C GLY A 877 -16.86 69.52 -45.88
N GLU A 878 -17.22 70.10 -44.73
CA GLU A 878 -17.24 69.41 -43.43
C GLU A 878 -18.55 68.66 -43.16
N PHE A 879 -18.49 67.60 -42.34
CA PHE A 879 -19.64 66.73 -42.06
C PHE A 879 -20.78 67.49 -41.34
N ILE A 880 -21.92 67.65 -42.03
CA ILE A 880 -23.11 68.38 -41.54
C ILE A 880 -23.55 67.90 -40.14
N THR A 881 -23.46 66.60 -39.85
CA THR A 881 -23.77 66.02 -38.53
C THR A 881 -22.92 66.60 -37.40
N GLU A 882 -21.63 66.83 -37.65
CA GLU A 882 -20.69 67.35 -36.66
C GLU A 882 -20.83 68.88 -36.53
N GLN A 883 -21.08 69.58 -37.65
CA GLN A 883 -21.39 71.00 -37.65
C GLN A 883 -22.69 71.32 -36.88
N VAL A 884 -23.71 70.47 -36.97
CA VAL A 884 -24.93 70.53 -36.14
C VAL A 884 -24.62 70.38 -34.66
N VAL A 885 -23.83 69.37 -34.27
CA VAL A 885 -23.43 69.15 -32.86
C VAL A 885 -22.66 70.36 -32.33
N ASN A 886 -21.74 70.92 -33.11
CA ASN A 886 -20.93 72.06 -32.72
C ASN A 886 -21.77 73.35 -32.64
N SER A 887 -22.71 73.58 -33.56
CA SER A 887 -23.59 74.77 -33.52
C SER A 887 -24.58 74.75 -32.34
N VAL A 888 -25.05 73.56 -31.95
CA VAL A 888 -25.81 73.36 -30.70
C VAL A 888 -24.92 73.66 -29.48
N LYS A 889 -23.67 73.17 -29.47
CA LYS A 889 -22.74 73.33 -28.34
C LYS A 889 -22.21 74.74 -28.17
N ASP A 890 -21.99 75.48 -29.26
CA ASP A 890 -21.44 76.84 -29.24
C ASP A 890 -22.52 77.92 -29.08
N SER A 891 -23.78 77.53 -28.89
CA SER A 891 -24.92 78.44 -28.72
C SER A 891 -25.50 78.41 -27.30
N LYS A 892 -25.94 79.56 -26.79
CA LYS A 892 -26.58 79.68 -25.46
C LYS A 892 -28.02 79.12 -25.44
N ARG A 893 -28.67 79.06 -26.61
CA ARG A 893 -29.98 78.45 -26.87
C ARG A 893 -30.01 77.80 -28.25
N THR A 894 -30.88 76.81 -28.43
CA THR A 894 -31.26 76.30 -29.75
C THR A 894 -32.72 76.62 -30.00
N LEU A 895 -33.02 77.29 -31.12
CA LEU A 895 -34.36 77.67 -31.54
C LEU A 895 -34.80 76.74 -32.69
N VAL A 896 -35.71 75.82 -32.40
CA VAL A 896 -36.23 74.85 -33.38
C VAL A 896 -37.51 75.38 -33.99
N VAL A 897 -37.50 75.63 -35.30
CA VAL A 897 -38.68 76.06 -36.06
C VAL A 897 -39.40 74.82 -36.59
N LEU A 898 -40.39 74.38 -35.80
CA LEU A 898 -41.14 73.17 -36.03
C LEU A 898 -42.28 73.43 -37.01
N SER A 899 -42.05 73.02 -38.26
CA SER A 899 -43.01 73.02 -39.37
C SER A 899 -43.32 71.59 -39.84
N ASN A 900 -44.30 71.41 -40.73
CA ASN A 900 -44.50 70.13 -41.40
C ASN A 900 -43.31 69.75 -42.31
N HIS A 901 -42.48 70.69 -42.78
CA HIS A 901 -41.25 70.38 -43.50
C HIS A 901 -40.16 69.87 -42.54
N TYR A 902 -40.06 70.48 -41.35
CA TYR A 902 -39.16 70.05 -40.28
C TYR A 902 -39.45 68.63 -39.79
N VAL A 903 -40.71 68.32 -39.46
CA VAL A 903 -41.12 67.00 -38.94
C VAL A 903 -40.89 65.87 -39.95
N ASN A 904 -40.91 66.17 -41.26
CA ASN A 904 -40.60 65.20 -42.32
C ASN A 904 -39.12 65.19 -42.73
N SER A 905 -38.26 66.04 -42.15
CA SER A 905 -36.82 66.06 -42.41
C SER A 905 -36.06 65.17 -41.44
N ASN A 906 -35.34 64.16 -41.95
CA ASN A 906 -34.44 63.34 -41.15
C ASN A 906 -33.34 64.17 -40.46
N TRP A 907 -32.90 65.27 -41.08
CA TRP A 907 -31.96 66.23 -40.49
C TRP A 907 -32.59 67.02 -39.34
N GLY A 908 -33.83 67.52 -39.51
CA GLY A 908 -34.57 68.18 -38.43
C GLY A 908 -34.79 67.26 -37.20
N LYS A 909 -35.08 65.98 -37.42
CA LYS A 909 -35.16 65.00 -36.32
C LYS A 909 -33.82 64.79 -35.61
N LEU A 910 -32.70 64.81 -36.34
CA LEU A 910 -31.36 64.68 -35.77
C LEU A 910 -30.92 65.95 -35.01
N GLU A 911 -31.17 67.13 -35.56
CA GLU A 911 -30.91 68.43 -34.94
C GLU A 911 -31.68 68.59 -33.62
N PHE A 912 -32.99 68.31 -33.63
CA PHE A 912 -33.82 68.33 -32.42
C PHE A 912 -33.31 67.35 -31.35
N ARG A 913 -33.04 66.09 -31.72
CA ARG A 913 -32.51 65.08 -30.79
C ARG A 913 -31.16 65.46 -30.20
N THR A 914 -30.27 66.04 -31.02
CA THR A 914 -28.95 66.53 -30.58
C THR A 914 -29.11 67.64 -29.54
N ALA A 915 -29.96 68.63 -29.82
CA ALA A 915 -30.21 69.74 -28.89
C ALA A 915 -30.96 69.29 -27.61
N HIS A 916 -31.89 68.34 -27.72
CA HIS A 916 -32.61 67.76 -26.59
C HIS A 916 -31.69 66.93 -25.69
N ALA A 917 -30.81 66.11 -26.27
CA ALA A 917 -29.83 65.32 -25.53
C ALA A 917 -28.78 66.19 -24.82
N GLU A 918 -28.28 67.24 -25.48
CA GLU A 918 -27.34 68.19 -24.85
C GLU A 918 -28.02 68.92 -23.67
N ALA A 919 -29.24 69.42 -23.86
CA ALA A 919 -30.05 70.06 -22.81
C ALA A 919 -30.31 69.13 -21.60
N LEU A 920 -30.59 67.84 -21.84
CA LEU A 920 -30.73 66.83 -20.80
C LEU A 920 -29.39 66.54 -20.09
N SER A 921 -28.28 66.46 -20.83
CA SER A 921 -26.96 66.15 -20.27
C SER A 921 -26.41 67.27 -19.38
N GLU A 922 -26.64 68.53 -19.75
CA GLU A 922 -26.31 69.70 -18.91
C GLU A 922 -27.33 69.93 -17.79
N GLY A 923 -28.51 69.29 -17.84
CA GLY A 923 -29.62 69.51 -16.91
C GLY A 923 -30.29 70.89 -17.05
N ARG A 924 -30.31 71.47 -18.26
CA ARG A 924 -30.76 72.85 -18.53
C ARG A 924 -31.70 72.93 -19.73
N THR A 925 -32.86 73.56 -19.57
CA THR A 925 -33.85 73.76 -20.64
C THR A 925 -33.39 74.79 -21.67
N ARG A 926 -32.75 74.32 -22.75
CA ARG A 926 -32.09 75.16 -23.78
C ARG A 926 -32.75 75.17 -25.16
N VAL A 927 -33.67 74.24 -25.41
CA VAL A 927 -34.37 74.11 -26.69
C VAL A 927 -35.71 74.86 -26.64
N ILE A 928 -35.82 75.90 -27.46
CA ILE A 928 -37.02 76.72 -27.63
C ILE A 928 -37.72 76.26 -28.90
N VAL A 929 -38.99 75.85 -28.82
CA VAL A 929 -39.76 75.41 -29.99
C VAL A 929 -40.64 76.56 -30.49
N VAL A 930 -40.49 76.92 -31.75
CA VAL A 930 -41.40 77.81 -32.50
C VAL A 930 -42.24 76.98 -33.45
N ILE A 931 -43.56 76.95 -33.25
CA ILE A 931 -44.46 76.25 -34.17
C ILE A 931 -44.79 77.15 -35.36
N TYR A 932 -44.47 76.69 -36.57
CA TYR A 932 -44.70 77.40 -37.83
C TYR A 932 -45.70 76.65 -38.72
N GLY A 933 -46.84 77.30 -39.01
CA GLY A 933 -48.00 76.68 -39.64
C GLY A 933 -48.86 75.87 -38.68
N ASP A 934 -49.69 74.99 -39.24
CA ASP A 934 -50.48 74.00 -38.50
C ASP A 934 -49.86 72.61 -38.69
N LEU A 935 -49.44 72.00 -37.58
CA LEU A 935 -48.73 70.72 -37.59
C LEU A 935 -49.70 69.54 -37.73
N ASP A 936 -49.31 68.56 -38.54
CA ASP A 936 -49.98 67.27 -38.60
C ASP A 936 -49.54 66.41 -37.42
N GLU A 937 -50.36 66.38 -36.36
CA GLU A 937 -50.09 65.64 -35.12
C GLU A 937 -49.84 64.14 -35.36
N THR A 938 -50.35 63.56 -36.46
CA THR A 938 -50.12 62.14 -36.81
C THR A 938 -48.70 61.84 -37.29
N LYS A 939 -47.88 62.86 -37.56
CA LYS A 939 -46.50 62.73 -38.07
C LYS A 939 -45.42 63.06 -37.03
N LEU A 940 -45.80 63.61 -35.87
CA LEU A 940 -44.91 63.77 -34.72
C LEU A 940 -44.52 62.38 -34.19
N ASP A 941 -43.26 62.20 -33.77
CA ASP A 941 -42.90 61.01 -33.00
C ASP A 941 -43.04 61.26 -31.49
N ASN A 942 -43.04 60.17 -30.72
CA ASN A 942 -43.29 60.20 -29.28
C ASN A 942 -42.37 61.15 -28.49
N GLU A 943 -41.18 61.48 -29.03
CA GLU A 943 -40.22 62.37 -28.37
C GLU A 943 -40.58 63.85 -28.58
N PHE A 944 -40.91 64.23 -29.82
CA PHE A 944 -41.46 65.57 -30.10
C PHE A 944 -42.78 65.78 -29.34
N GLU A 945 -43.67 64.78 -29.35
CA GLU A 945 -44.96 64.85 -28.66
C GLU A 945 -44.78 64.99 -27.13
N SER A 946 -43.85 64.23 -26.55
CA SER A 946 -43.49 64.34 -25.12
C SER A 946 -42.90 65.71 -24.78
N TYR A 947 -41.96 66.24 -25.59
CA TYR A 947 -41.34 67.54 -25.33
C TYR A 947 -42.35 68.68 -25.38
N ILE A 948 -43.24 68.69 -26.39
CA ILE A 948 -44.28 69.73 -26.56
C ILE A 948 -45.34 69.66 -25.46
N LYS A 949 -45.67 68.46 -24.95
CA LYS A 949 -46.57 68.28 -23.80
C LYS A 949 -45.96 68.71 -22.45
N THR A 950 -44.63 68.84 -22.36
CA THR A 950 -43.92 69.10 -21.09
C THR A 950 -43.20 70.45 -21.03
N ASN A 951 -42.94 71.11 -22.16
CA ASN A 951 -42.20 72.36 -22.25
C ASN A 951 -42.99 73.48 -22.95
N THR A 952 -42.60 74.73 -22.71
CA THR A 952 -43.26 75.90 -23.32
C THR A 952 -42.76 76.14 -24.75
N TYR A 953 -43.69 76.22 -25.70
CA TYR A 953 -43.44 76.59 -27.09
C TYR A 953 -44.09 77.95 -27.44
N VAL A 954 -43.72 78.52 -28.59
CA VAL A 954 -44.29 79.79 -29.10
C VAL A 954 -44.83 79.58 -30.52
N LYS A 955 -46.14 79.72 -30.74
CA LYS A 955 -46.72 79.59 -32.10
C LYS A 955 -46.59 80.89 -32.89
N TRP A 956 -46.09 80.81 -34.11
CA TRP A 956 -46.05 81.93 -35.05
C TRP A 956 -47.45 82.49 -35.31
N GLY A 957 -47.58 83.83 -35.37
CA GLY A 957 -48.87 84.51 -35.49
C GLY A 957 -49.57 84.83 -34.16
N ASP A 958 -49.04 84.41 -33.01
CA ASP A 958 -49.50 84.88 -31.69
C ASP A 958 -49.31 86.41 -31.56
N LYS A 959 -50.33 87.12 -31.07
CA LYS A 959 -50.30 88.58 -30.81
C LYS A 959 -49.09 89.03 -29.97
N TYR A 960 -48.56 88.15 -29.12
CA TYR A 960 -47.40 88.40 -28.28
C TYR A 960 -46.16 87.56 -28.66
N PHE A 961 -46.12 87.00 -29.88
CA PHE A 961 -45.03 86.14 -30.38
C PHE A 961 -43.65 86.68 -30.05
N TRP A 962 -43.32 87.90 -30.49
CA TRP A 962 -42.00 88.50 -30.30
C TRP A 962 -41.65 88.76 -28.84
N ASN A 963 -42.63 89.06 -27.99
CA ASN A 963 -42.41 89.27 -26.56
C ASN A 963 -42.12 87.93 -25.86
N LYS A 964 -42.84 86.87 -26.22
CA LYS A 964 -42.63 85.50 -25.72
C LYS A 964 -41.28 84.93 -26.17
N LEU A 965 -40.95 85.09 -27.46
CA LEU A 965 -39.69 84.61 -28.03
C LEU A 965 -38.48 85.36 -27.44
N ARG A 966 -38.52 86.70 -27.41
CA ARG A 966 -37.43 87.49 -26.81
C ARG A 966 -37.25 87.15 -25.32
N TYR A 967 -38.33 86.95 -24.57
CA TYR A 967 -38.26 86.51 -23.15
C TYR A 967 -37.61 85.12 -22.95
N ALA A 968 -37.69 84.21 -23.94
CA ALA A 968 -37.09 82.88 -23.85
C ALA A 968 -35.58 82.84 -24.23
N LEU A 969 -35.12 83.85 -24.98
CA LEU A 969 -33.73 83.99 -25.43
C LEU A 969 -32.82 84.56 -24.31
N PRO A 970 -31.48 84.52 -24.46
CA PRO A 970 -30.56 85.10 -23.47
C PRO A 970 -30.75 86.62 -23.34
N HIS A 971 -30.52 87.19 -22.16
CA HIS A 971 -30.57 88.64 -21.94
C HIS A 971 -29.30 89.10 -21.22
N SER A 972 -28.58 90.09 -21.77
CA SER A 972 -27.45 90.71 -21.04
C SER A 972 -27.95 91.58 -19.90
N LYS A 973 -27.33 91.51 -18.71
CA LYS A 973 -27.69 92.36 -17.56
C LYS A 973 -27.22 93.82 -17.71
N ASN A 974 -27.88 94.60 -18.57
CA ASN A 974 -27.75 96.07 -18.61
C ASN A 974 -29.07 96.79 -18.27
N GLY A 975 -29.32 96.97 -16.97
CA GLY A 975 -29.76 98.28 -16.47
C GLY A 975 -31.20 98.79 -16.67
N PHE A 976 -32.24 97.97 -16.88
CA PHE A 976 -33.63 98.52 -16.90
C PHE A 976 -34.79 97.71 -16.26
N TYR A 977 -34.55 96.56 -15.59
CA TYR A 977 -35.67 95.67 -15.17
C TYR A 977 -35.82 95.32 -13.68
N GLU A 978 -35.07 95.92 -12.75
CA GLU A 978 -35.24 95.63 -11.31
C GLU A 978 -36.57 96.15 -10.70
N LYS A 979 -37.18 97.19 -11.28
CA LYS A 979 -38.33 97.89 -10.65
C LYS A 979 -39.69 97.19 -10.74
N ASN A 980 -39.84 96.08 -11.49
CA ASN A 980 -41.17 95.47 -11.74
C ASN A 980 -41.32 93.97 -11.34
N LYS A 981 -40.42 93.45 -10.49
CA LYS A 981 -40.44 92.06 -9.99
C LYS A 981 -41.73 91.62 -9.25
N LYS A 982 -42.62 92.56 -8.90
CA LYS A 982 -43.93 92.28 -8.27
C LYS A 982 -45.10 92.08 -9.26
N HIS A 983 -45.10 92.72 -10.43
CA HIS A 983 -46.19 92.56 -11.41
C HIS A 983 -45.98 91.39 -12.37
N ALA A 984 -44.74 91.10 -12.80
CA ALA A 984 -44.47 89.95 -13.67
C ALA A 984 -44.84 88.60 -13.02
N LYS A 985 -44.78 88.52 -11.67
CA LYS A 985 -45.11 87.31 -10.89
C LYS A 985 -46.62 86.97 -10.84
N MET A 986 -47.46 87.77 -11.49
CA MET A 986 -48.91 87.58 -11.62
C MET A 986 -49.32 86.97 -12.97
N MET A 987 -48.42 86.91 -13.97
CA MET A 987 -48.69 86.33 -15.30
C MET A 987 -48.40 84.82 -15.42
N LEU A 988 -47.80 84.21 -14.39
CA LEU A 988 -47.48 82.77 -14.34
C LEU A 988 -47.78 82.18 -12.96
N LYS A 989 -49.03 82.30 -12.51
CA LYS A 989 -49.58 81.52 -11.40
C LYS A 989 -51.08 81.26 -11.55
N ILE A 990 -51.42 79.97 -11.42
CA ILE A 990 -52.77 79.40 -11.24
C ILE A 990 -53.63 79.37 -12.52
N ASP A 991 -53.76 78.14 -13.02
CA ASP A 991 -54.92 77.49 -13.64
C ASP A 991 -55.82 78.30 -14.58
N ASP A 992 -55.67 78.08 -15.89
CA ASP A 992 -56.83 78.05 -16.79
C ASP A 992 -56.58 77.21 -18.07
N LYS A 993 -56.86 75.89 -17.99
CA LYS A 993 -57.54 75.06 -19.03
C LYS A 993 -57.39 73.55 -18.82
N PHE A 994 -58.47 72.96 -18.31
CA PHE A 994 -58.90 71.60 -18.68
C PHE A 994 -60.39 71.69 -19.07
N ASN A 995 -60.92 70.66 -19.74
CA ASN A 995 -62.35 70.42 -20.02
C ASN A 995 -63.02 71.21 -21.17
N LEU A 996 -62.76 70.77 -22.40
CA LEU A 996 -63.75 70.58 -23.48
C LEU A 996 -63.29 69.32 -24.25
N ILE A 997 -64.05 68.23 -24.46
CA ILE A 997 -65.48 67.89 -24.25
C ILE A 997 -65.61 66.42 -23.76
N LYS A 998 -66.80 66.05 -23.25
CA LYS A 998 -67.26 64.70 -22.85
C LYS A 998 -68.62 64.40 -23.52
N ASP A 999 -69.12 63.17 -23.69
CA ASP A 999 -68.76 61.80 -23.24
C ASP A 999 -69.32 60.79 -24.32
N PRO A 1000 -69.78 59.51 -24.13
CA PRO A 1000 -69.89 58.62 -22.95
C PRO A 1000 -69.20 57.20 -23.07
N PRO A 1001 -69.84 56.01 -23.27
CA PRO A 1001 -69.63 54.95 -22.24
C PRO A 1001 -69.36 53.47 -22.66
N SER A 1002 -68.66 52.78 -21.73
CA SER A 1002 -68.79 51.35 -21.31
C SER A 1002 -68.54 50.21 -22.33
N PRO A 1003 -68.44 48.91 -21.93
CA PRO A 1003 -68.21 48.23 -20.63
C PRO A 1003 -66.86 47.41 -20.63
N SER A 1004 -66.42 46.55 -19.69
CA SER A 1004 -66.57 46.29 -18.22
C SER A 1004 -65.45 45.32 -17.74
N ASN A 1005 -65.29 45.10 -16.42
CA ASN A 1005 -64.35 44.10 -15.84
C ASN A 1005 -64.89 42.65 -15.77
N THR A 1006 -64.00 41.70 -15.43
CA THR A 1006 -64.21 40.26 -15.08
C THR A 1006 -64.55 39.34 -16.28
N SER A 1007 -64.03 38.10 -16.39
CA SER A 1007 -63.70 37.11 -15.34
C SER A 1007 -62.65 36.06 -15.77
N THR A 1008 -62.11 35.30 -14.80
CA THR A 1008 -61.52 33.94 -14.96
C THR A 1008 -62.61 32.86 -14.81
N PRO A 1009 -62.46 31.58 -15.24
CA PRO A 1009 -61.30 30.85 -15.81
C PRO A 1009 -61.64 30.40 -17.28
N PRO A 1010 -61.29 29.22 -17.89
CA PRO A 1010 -60.47 28.06 -17.49
C PRO A 1010 -59.55 27.39 -18.57
N ILE A 1011 -58.90 26.31 -18.13
CA ILE A 1011 -58.42 25.10 -18.87
C ILE A 1011 -59.46 24.68 -19.96
N THR A 1012 -59.15 24.24 -21.20
CA THR A 1012 -58.23 23.14 -21.61
C THR A 1012 -57.79 23.17 -23.09
N LEU A 1013 -56.55 22.70 -23.33
CA LEU A 1013 -56.02 21.91 -24.47
C LEU A 1013 -56.57 22.09 -25.91
N ASP A 1014 -55.70 22.68 -26.73
CA ASP A 1014 -55.33 22.31 -28.12
C ASP A 1014 -55.84 20.95 -28.65
N PRO A 1015 -56.49 20.97 -29.82
CA PRO A 1015 -56.43 19.89 -30.80
C PRO A 1015 -55.88 20.31 -32.18
N SER A 1016 -54.91 19.53 -32.66
CA SER A 1016 -54.62 19.16 -34.06
C SER A 1016 -53.93 20.16 -35.02
N LEU A 1017 -52.73 19.74 -35.44
CA LEU A 1017 -52.21 19.67 -36.83
C LEU A 1017 -51.87 21.01 -37.54
N LEU A 1018 -50.73 21.20 -38.23
CA LEU A 1018 -49.60 20.33 -38.65
C LEU A 1018 -48.26 21.09 -38.47
N GLU A 1019 -47.07 20.49 -38.27
CA GLU A 1019 -46.70 19.08 -38.04
C GLU A 1019 -45.32 18.89 -37.37
N SER A 1020 -45.06 17.65 -36.94
CA SER A 1020 -43.75 17.00 -36.73
C SER A 1020 -42.73 17.58 -35.72
N LYS A 1021 -42.39 16.75 -34.71
CA LYS A 1021 -41.27 16.94 -33.76
C LYS A 1021 -40.07 16.07 -34.15
N GLN A 1022 -38.85 16.48 -33.80
CA GLN A 1022 -37.83 15.71 -33.04
C GLN A 1022 -36.64 16.66 -32.76
N ILE A 1023 -36.09 16.85 -31.55
CA ILE A 1023 -35.54 15.93 -30.51
C ILE A 1023 -34.13 15.45 -30.88
N ILE A 1024 -33.29 15.18 -29.85
CA ILE A 1024 -31.83 14.87 -29.86
C ILE A 1024 -31.01 16.18 -29.88
N ILE A 1025 -30.29 16.61 -28.83
CA ILE A 1025 -29.34 15.99 -27.87
C ILE A 1025 -27.95 15.77 -28.47
N ASP A 1026 -26.96 16.47 -27.89
CA ASP A 1026 -25.54 16.43 -28.24
C ASP A 1026 -25.19 16.78 -29.70
N VAL A 1027 -23.88 16.94 -29.91
CA VAL A 1027 -23.05 16.55 -31.07
C VAL A 1027 -21.97 17.62 -31.33
N PRO A 1028 -20.69 17.24 -31.55
CA PRO A 1028 -19.57 18.16 -31.30
C PRO A 1028 -18.59 18.25 -32.49
N ALA A 1029 -17.41 18.82 -32.21
CA ALA A 1029 -16.11 18.36 -32.69
C ALA A 1029 -15.70 18.52 -34.18
N LYS A 1030 -14.38 18.70 -34.34
CA LYS A 1030 -13.51 18.24 -35.45
C LYS A 1030 -13.96 18.48 -36.90
N LYS A 1031 -13.13 19.26 -37.61
CA LYS A 1031 -12.45 18.76 -38.83
C LYS A 1031 -10.93 18.78 -38.55
N ILE A 1032 -10.21 17.66 -38.67
CA ILE A 1032 -9.80 16.95 -39.90
C ILE A 1032 -8.77 17.84 -40.63
N VAL A 1033 -7.45 17.56 -40.60
CA VAL A 1033 -6.68 16.31 -40.88
C VAL A 1033 -6.60 15.98 -42.36
N GLU A 1034 -5.61 16.57 -43.02
CA GLU A 1034 -4.93 16.13 -44.25
C GLU A 1034 -3.59 16.91 -44.29
N GLY A 1035 -2.42 16.31 -44.52
CA GLY A 1035 -2.12 14.89 -44.71
C GLY A 1035 -0.61 14.61 -44.68
N GLU A 1036 -0.22 13.55 -45.37
CA GLU A 1036 1.16 13.12 -45.72
C GLU A 1036 2.09 12.56 -44.61
N SER A 1037 2.55 11.34 -44.87
CA SER A 1037 3.73 10.66 -44.31
C SER A 1037 4.85 10.71 -45.37
N PRO A 1038 6.08 10.14 -45.21
CA PRO A 1038 6.59 9.28 -44.12
C PRO A 1038 8.06 9.60 -43.68
N LEU A 1039 8.73 8.62 -43.05
CA LEU A 1039 10.19 8.31 -43.06
C LEU A 1039 11.12 8.73 -41.87
N LEU A 1040 11.85 7.69 -41.40
CA LEU A 1040 13.27 7.65 -40.94
C LEU A 1040 13.72 8.06 -39.51
N ILE A 1041 13.84 7.01 -38.66
CA ILE A 1041 15.08 6.55 -37.98
C ILE A 1041 15.85 7.48 -36.99
N LYS A 1042 15.69 7.21 -35.68
CA LYS A 1042 16.70 6.88 -34.60
C LYS A 1042 16.04 7.13 -33.23
N LYS A 1043 16.10 6.30 -32.19
CA LYS A 1043 17.06 5.28 -31.67
C LYS A 1043 18.28 5.88 -30.95
N VAL A 1044 18.39 5.51 -29.67
CA VAL A 1044 19.45 5.73 -28.66
C VAL A 1044 19.80 7.19 -28.28
N TYR A 1045 20.24 7.47 -27.05
CA TYR A 1045 20.48 6.58 -25.88
C TYR A 1045 19.65 7.03 -24.67
#